data_AF-A0A0F9JFE8-F1
#
_entry.id   AF-A0A0F9JFE8-F1
#
_cell.length_a   1.000
_cell.length_b   1.000
_cell.length_c   1.000
_cell.angle_alpha   90.00
_cell.angle_beta   90.00
_cell.angle_gamma   90.00
#
_symmetry.space_group_name_H-M   'P 1'
#
loop_
_entity.id
_entity.type
_entity.pdbx_description
1 polymer ?
#
loop_
_entity_poly.entity_id
_entity_poly.type
_entity_poly.pdbx_seq_one_letter_code
_entity_poly.pdbx_strand_id
1 'polypeptide(L)'
;MSIFYNKKLFFTVKIQKFGKKNMNKKKILKLKRKFLTVLLLFTTLSSIFTIFPMNSDIANETVNEDTKIDFNTPSLSTIGAAQWWNRSFEFRKLINITNPHNEAFTNFIAKVDFNYTELVNDGNMNQSLKDIRIIENGKLRDYYIAQDFPSTDLVTVWFETNISAGPNQLEQDTYMYFGNPNASFANNYLMENNPDGLMWFKFEEITANNEVVDSMNNYNATVYGGVTLSTGDKKVGNAALDFDGSSGYLRIQSKYYNTPNILSAFTVLTFFKTGYQTSSWTGNWAFFDYDRSEYFNFFIRPNDGLLGFSSAAKYWDESDPDTGFDADNTDDYDDFYGTTDLVDSANPSWHFGAALYDGTDKVLYSDGGVEDGFVEEARNTNAHQGYAIGGRRTSNPLTRYGIIGDGSEASSYPSGSRNNIYYDGLLDEIRYFEYALSEERIEWIAKNFNLITNLNEEQEKRASVVIIAKDIDGRVVPGLEIYMYNKDFPSKESYSDITGVQGYLEFPDVNRTEYIITANYSISTGTQTFEMIVYNSSDYGVTNDFSGDFHTVYINVSLWSIDFEIEDWDEDPMGYGYVLVYNKSDYTELVANMTLNKEMGTQTFRWINTSNDAVYYYEVYYYNEDYSKQHNLVHRSVVNRTVYLNKKLHAIPTLFVNETNVHISPIQIYAVEEKVYASGSDENKIGNIKIINITITLDKMYDDLDELDIYSIDVNNNRSASPIFSKVYTTETSDIIELDISELVDAYGLLLYIKGTNSTDICNGTIDVRYTETHNQYVKVNMSKLEINVYDANGEWDPTYGNVFVNLINGTPGAGENIVTLLTDDQGAAKGQINSELDFWYFTNSLYNITLTYSGSLRNFNISSDQYTTPFGIYWDHFNYTLNAFSSIELRIQLDIANFKTEFQENIWEIDKEWSLTFDFSVRFMSTDNALNPSPTWNPITNPTYVKWEVTDLLGDLVFESGSMTSVGSGYYNYTIDSGELIGGDQYYFTVYGRITGYQDPGPAKLLFTVSPKTTTIGVYNTSDLTSLGGNVTQFYGEQLNLTVLYRSDSIFLEEAIVSYQWQFTDDPITIAESPAGEYSFVINTSIADVGTYQVRINAAKVNYSYFQNYRFDVTIINRPTALNGDESLHLISKTIWVREAYNFIFEYEDIFAVPYVKLTDLDQAYYQWYEISNGSIVGTISNLIDLVEGSNSTFILDFNTASRDVGDYALFVTVQKNNYDVRT
;
A
#
# COMPACT_ATOMS: atom_id res chain seq x y z
N MET A 1 37.73 49.87 15.86
CA MET A 1 38.72 50.23 14.83
C MET A 1 38.47 49.29 13.66
N SER A 2 37.70 49.64 12.62
CA SER A 2 37.96 50.70 11.61
C SER A 2 39.34 50.49 10.98
N ILE A 3 39.52 50.13 9.71
CA ILE A 3 39.18 50.82 8.45
C ILE A 3 39.59 49.83 7.32
N PHE A 4 38.81 49.44 6.30
CA PHE A 4 38.16 50.15 5.17
C PHE A 4 38.96 50.14 3.85
N TYR A 5 38.21 49.97 2.73
CA TYR A 5 38.46 50.17 1.28
C TYR A 5 38.84 48.95 0.41
N ASN A 6 37.94 48.40 -0.44
CA ASN A 6 37.31 48.84 -1.74
C ASN A 6 38.17 48.39 -2.96
N LYS A 7 37.65 47.94 -4.12
CA LYS A 7 36.35 48.06 -4.81
C LYS A 7 36.26 47.08 -6.02
N LYS A 8 35.01 46.71 -6.34
CA LYS A 8 34.39 46.05 -7.54
C LYS A 8 35.05 46.15 -8.93
N LEU A 9 34.85 45.13 -9.80
CA LEU A 9 33.83 45.10 -10.90
C LEU A 9 33.66 43.71 -11.62
N PHE A 10 32.37 43.35 -11.82
CA PHE A 10 31.64 42.41 -12.71
C PHE A 10 32.30 41.38 -13.67
N PHE A 11 31.74 40.15 -13.69
CA PHE A 11 31.01 39.57 -14.85
C PHE A 11 30.02 38.46 -14.40
N THR A 12 28.91 38.37 -15.13
CA THR A 12 27.71 37.55 -14.92
C THR A 12 27.80 36.21 -15.66
N VAL A 13 27.34 35.10 -15.08
CA VAL A 13 26.98 33.87 -15.85
C VAL A 13 25.54 33.48 -15.49
N LYS A 14 24.71 33.41 -16.54
CA LYS A 14 23.30 32.99 -16.55
C LYS A 14 23.22 31.47 -16.37
N ILE A 15 22.33 31.01 -15.51
CA ILE A 15 21.83 29.63 -15.48
C ILE A 15 20.58 29.61 -16.38
N GLN A 16 20.66 28.88 -17.49
CA GLN A 16 19.55 28.72 -18.44
C GLN A 16 18.91 27.35 -18.24
N LYS A 17 17.61 27.38 -17.90
CA LYS A 17 16.71 26.23 -17.80
C LYS A 17 16.54 25.57 -19.18
N PHE A 18 16.64 24.24 -19.23
CA PHE A 18 16.09 23.43 -20.32
C PHE A 18 14.78 22.75 -19.88
N GLY A 19 13.79 22.84 -20.77
CA GLY A 19 12.40 22.46 -20.56
C GLY A 19 12.17 20.95 -20.61
N LYS A 20 11.26 20.49 -19.75
CA LYS A 20 10.66 19.15 -19.80
C LYS A 20 9.42 19.18 -20.69
N LYS A 21 9.40 18.25 -21.65
CA LYS A 21 8.30 17.93 -22.57
C LYS A 21 7.21 17.16 -21.80
N ASN A 22 5.96 17.53 -22.00
CA ASN A 22 4.75 16.86 -21.47
C ASN A 22 4.32 15.72 -22.41
N MET A 23 3.93 14.56 -21.86
CA MET A 23 2.56 14.02 -22.02
C MET A 23 2.28 12.78 -21.15
N ASN A 24 0.98 12.64 -20.83
CA ASN A 24 0.27 11.54 -20.15
C ASN A 24 0.26 11.48 -18.62
N LYS A 25 -0.21 12.56 -17.96
CA LYS A 25 -0.84 12.52 -16.62
C LYS A 25 -2.09 13.42 -16.51
N LYS A 26 -2.92 13.49 -17.56
CA LYS A 26 -4.05 14.46 -17.63
C LYS A 26 -5.25 14.18 -16.72
N LYS A 27 -5.37 13.02 -16.04
CA LYS A 27 -6.49 12.73 -15.13
C LYS A 27 -6.16 12.78 -13.62
N ILE A 28 -4.90 12.64 -13.21
CA ILE A 28 -4.52 12.51 -11.78
C ILE A 28 -4.08 13.85 -11.14
N LEU A 29 -3.73 14.86 -11.94
CA LEU A 29 -3.19 16.13 -11.43
C LEU A 29 -4.27 17.14 -10.97
N LYS A 30 -5.53 16.99 -11.42
CA LYS A 30 -6.64 17.89 -11.08
C LYS A 30 -7.12 17.76 -9.62
N LEU A 31 -6.89 16.63 -8.96
CA LEU A 31 -7.32 16.39 -7.57
C LEU A 31 -6.23 16.77 -6.53
N LYS A 32 -4.94 16.58 -6.86
CA LYS A 32 -3.82 16.77 -5.92
C LYS A 32 -3.51 18.24 -5.57
N ARG A 33 -3.89 19.20 -6.41
CA ARG A 33 -3.52 20.63 -6.22
C ARG A 33 -4.44 21.40 -5.25
N LYS A 34 -5.65 20.90 -4.96
CA LYS A 34 -6.52 21.47 -3.91
C LYS A 34 -6.31 20.81 -2.54
N PHE A 35 -5.87 19.55 -2.49
CA PHE A 35 -5.58 18.85 -1.23
C PHE A 35 -4.33 19.39 -0.51
N LEU A 36 -3.32 19.85 -1.27
CA LEU A 36 -2.09 20.39 -0.71
C LEU A 36 -2.25 21.80 -0.10
N THR A 37 -3.25 22.58 -0.54
CA THR A 37 -3.48 23.95 -0.05
C THR A 37 -4.35 23.97 1.22
N VAL A 38 -5.12 22.92 1.48
CA VAL A 38 -5.91 22.77 2.73
C VAL A 38 -5.04 22.21 3.86
N LEU A 39 -4.07 21.33 3.57
CA LEU A 39 -3.17 20.75 4.57
C LEU A 39 -2.09 21.74 5.07
N LEU A 40 -1.66 22.69 4.23
CA LEU A 40 -0.62 23.65 4.60
C LEU A 40 -1.10 24.82 5.50
N LEU A 41 -2.41 24.88 5.81
CA LEU A 41 -2.99 25.92 6.68
C LEU A 41 -3.22 25.44 8.13
N PHE A 42 -2.96 24.16 8.45
CA PHE A 42 -3.23 23.58 9.78
C PHE A 42 -2.02 23.50 10.72
N THR A 43 -0.81 23.91 10.31
CA THR A 43 0.41 23.77 11.15
C THR A 43 0.97 25.07 11.74
N THR A 44 0.19 26.15 11.81
CA THR A 44 0.63 27.38 12.49
C THR A 44 -0.34 27.83 13.59
N LEU A 45 -0.29 27.17 14.75
CA LEU A 45 -0.57 27.77 16.07
C LEU A 45 -0.33 26.75 17.20
N SER A 46 0.89 26.68 17.71
CA SER A 46 1.16 26.75 19.14
C SER A 46 2.68 26.80 19.35
N SER A 47 3.14 27.97 19.77
CA SER A 47 4.54 28.23 20.04
C SER A 47 4.68 28.63 21.51
N ILE A 48 5.72 28.08 22.14
CA ILE A 48 6.51 28.63 23.26
C ILE A 48 6.11 28.16 24.67
N PHE A 49 6.94 27.27 25.23
CA PHE A 49 7.75 27.60 26.41
C PHE A 49 9.19 27.07 26.23
N THR A 50 10.16 27.95 26.47
CA THR A 50 11.62 27.86 26.39
C THR A 50 12.21 27.21 27.68
N ILE A 51 13.45 26.71 27.84
CA ILE A 51 14.81 27.26 27.70
C ILE A 51 15.86 26.11 27.91
N PHE A 52 16.84 25.99 27.00
CA PHE A 52 18.31 25.64 27.05
C PHE A 52 19.01 24.97 28.29
N PRO A 53 20.24 24.39 28.19
CA PRO A 53 21.26 24.50 27.10
C PRO A 53 22.12 23.26 26.69
N MET A 54 22.67 23.37 25.47
CA MET A 54 24.06 23.13 25.00
C MET A 54 24.90 21.92 25.45
N ASN A 55 25.36 21.14 24.46
CA ASN A 55 26.73 21.22 23.88
C ASN A 55 26.78 20.34 22.60
N SER A 56 27.11 20.87 21.42
CA SER A 56 28.45 21.11 20.84
C SER A 56 29.26 19.80 20.69
N ASP A 57 29.93 19.44 19.61
CA ASP A 57 30.13 19.95 18.25
C ASP A 57 31.12 18.93 17.61
N ILE A 58 31.23 18.89 16.29
CA ILE A 58 32.40 18.43 15.49
C ILE A 58 32.58 16.92 15.18
N ALA A 59 32.35 16.63 13.89
CA ALA A 59 33.12 15.84 12.92
C ALA A 59 33.96 14.62 13.36
N ASN A 60 33.68 13.45 12.77
CA ASN A 60 34.51 12.81 11.73
C ASN A 60 33.97 11.41 11.42
N GLU A 61 33.77 11.13 10.13
CA GLU A 61 33.61 9.78 9.62
C GLU A 61 34.92 9.00 9.82
N THR A 62 34.84 7.93 10.61
CA THR A 62 35.71 6.77 10.48
C THR A 62 34.83 5.54 10.36
N VAL A 63 35.07 4.82 9.27
CA VAL A 63 34.52 3.53 8.86
C VAL A 63 34.44 2.56 10.04
N ASN A 64 33.28 1.94 10.22
CA ASN A 64 33.16 0.62 10.83
C ASN A 64 32.06 -0.16 10.09
N GLU A 65 32.45 -1.34 9.61
CA GLU A 65 31.63 -2.39 9.05
C GLU A 65 30.56 -2.81 10.06
N ASP A 66 29.29 -2.68 9.68
CA ASP A 66 28.11 -3.51 10.05
C ASP A 66 26.85 -2.64 9.99
N THR A 67 26.17 -2.66 8.84
CA THR A 67 24.77 -2.24 8.76
C THR A 67 23.97 -3.28 8.00
N LYS A 68 23.35 -4.16 8.80
CA LYS A 68 22.06 -4.79 8.55
C LYS A 68 21.13 -3.77 7.89
N ILE A 69 20.55 -4.16 6.76
CA ILE A 69 19.50 -3.39 6.07
C ILE A 69 18.23 -3.46 6.94
N ASP A 70 17.78 -2.29 7.39
CA ASP A 70 16.57 -2.09 8.18
C ASP A 70 15.35 -2.02 7.26
N PHE A 71 14.55 -3.08 7.23
CA PHE A 71 13.27 -3.14 6.51
C PHE A 71 12.16 -2.61 7.44
N ASN A 72 11.93 -1.30 7.47
CA ASN A 72 10.80 -0.73 8.19
C ASN A 72 10.13 0.41 7.42
N THR A 73 9.33 0.03 6.41
CA THR A 73 8.14 0.80 6.01
C THR A 73 7.03 -0.19 5.65
N PRO A 74 5.92 -0.25 6.41
CA PRO A 74 4.77 -1.09 6.08
C PRO A 74 4.08 -0.58 4.82
N SER A 75 3.83 -1.48 3.86
CA SER A 75 2.93 -1.23 2.73
C SER A 75 1.63 -2.00 2.92
N LEU A 76 0.52 -1.40 2.49
CA LEU A 76 -0.83 -1.97 2.52
C LEU A 76 -0.88 -3.40 1.96
N SER A 77 -1.35 -4.35 2.79
CA SER A 77 -1.60 -5.73 2.42
C SER A 77 -3.02 -5.88 1.86
N THR A 78 -3.11 -6.32 0.61
CA THR A 78 -4.30 -6.95 0.04
C THR A 78 -3.97 -8.44 -0.11
N ILE A 79 -4.65 -9.28 0.67
CA ILE A 79 -4.87 -10.73 0.54
C ILE A 79 -3.83 -11.48 -0.34
N GLY A 80 -2.88 -12.17 0.31
CA GLY A 80 -2.20 -13.34 -0.28
C GLY A 80 -0.75 -13.22 -0.77
N ALA A 81 -0.08 -12.07 -0.64
CA ALA A 81 1.27 -11.84 -1.20
C ALA A 81 2.44 -11.97 -0.20
N ALA A 82 2.25 -12.61 0.96
CA ALA A 82 3.37 -12.86 1.88
C ALA A 82 4.42 -13.75 1.19
N GLN A 83 5.69 -13.33 1.21
CA GLN A 83 6.79 -14.14 0.68
C GLN A 83 6.84 -15.49 1.41
N TRP A 84 7.25 -16.52 0.68
CA TRP A 84 7.38 -17.86 1.24
C TRP A 84 8.43 -17.88 2.35
N TRP A 85 8.02 -18.14 3.59
CA TRP A 85 8.88 -17.99 4.77
C TRP A 85 10.13 -18.88 4.72
N ASN A 86 9.99 -20.11 4.21
CA ASN A 86 11.11 -21.06 4.11
C ASN A 86 11.00 -21.91 2.85
N ARG A 87 12.05 -21.83 2.02
CA ARG A 87 12.08 -22.45 0.69
C ARG A 87 11.98 -23.98 0.70
N SER A 88 12.20 -24.65 1.83
CA SER A 88 12.14 -26.11 1.95
C SER A 88 10.74 -26.67 2.22
N PHE A 89 9.73 -25.83 2.38
CA PHE A 89 8.33 -26.24 2.50
C PHE A 89 7.61 -25.98 1.18
N GLU A 90 6.77 -26.90 0.74
CA GLU A 90 6.15 -26.87 -0.60
C GLU A 90 4.68 -26.40 -0.55
N PHE A 91 4.03 -26.47 0.61
CA PHE A 91 2.63 -26.06 0.77
C PHE A 91 2.42 -25.13 1.98
N ARG A 92 1.37 -24.31 1.90
CA ARG A 92 0.85 -23.54 3.04
C ARG A 92 -0.67 -23.37 2.97
N LYS A 93 -1.31 -23.15 4.12
CA LYS A 93 -2.71 -22.72 4.24
C LYS A 93 -2.79 -21.44 5.06
N LEU A 94 -3.54 -20.44 4.60
CA LEU A 94 -3.77 -19.20 5.35
C LEU A 94 -4.73 -19.47 6.51
N ILE A 95 -4.39 -18.97 7.70
CA ILE A 95 -5.24 -18.98 8.89
C ILE A 95 -5.76 -17.56 9.10
N ASN A 96 -7.06 -17.37 8.91
CA ASN A 96 -7.74 -16.13 9.29
C ASN A 96 -8.08 -16.18 10.78
N ILE A 97 -7.62 -15.20 11.55
CA ILE A 97 -7.86 -15.12 13.00
C ILE A 97 -8.66 -13.85 13.27
N THR A 98 -9.85 -13.99 13.83
CA THR A 98 -10.72 -12.88 14.17
C THR A 98 -10.84 -12.75 15.69
N ASN A 99 -10.59 -11.54 16.21
CA ASN A 99 -10.86 -11.17 17.59
C ASN A 99 -12.30 -10.64 17.73
N PRO A 100 -13.21 -11.34 18.43
CA PRO A 100 -14.56 -10.82 18.71
C PRO A 100 -14.61 -9.93 19.96
N HIS A 101 -13.51 -9.82 20.71
CA HIS A 101 -13.43 -9.16 22.02
C HIS A 101 -12.83 -7.75 21.92
N ASN A 102 -13.04 -6.93 22.95
CA ASN A 102 -12.54 -5.54 23.01
C ASN A 102 -11.12 -5.46 23.57
N GLU A 103 -10.56 -6.59 23.98
CA GLU A 103 -9.24 -6.76 24.55
C GLU A 103 -8.24 -7.13 23.46
N ALA A 104 -7.02 -6.61 23.57
CA ALA A 104 -5.91 -7.08 22.76
C ALA A 104 -5.29 -8.30 23.42
N PHE A 105 -4.90 -9.30 22.62
CA PHE A 105 -4.26 -10.49 23.15
C PHE A 105 -2.84 -10.65 22.64
N THR A 106 -1.96 -11.05 23.55
CA THR A 106 -0.56 -11.38 23.27
C THR A 106 -0.33 -12.83 23.66
N ASN A 107 0.27 -13.62 22.76
CA ASN A 107 0.45 -15.06 22.90
C ASN A 107 -0.84 -15.80 23.28
N PHE A 108 -1.98 -15.34 22.73
CA PHE A 108 -3.25 -16.03 22.90
C PHE A 108 -3.22 -17.37 22.21
N ILE A 109 -3.88 -18.36 22.79
CA ILE A 109 -3.91 -19.69 22.18
C ILE A 109 -5.14 -19.87 21.33
N ALA A 110 -4.90 -19.85 20.03
CA ALA A 110 -5.84 -20.19 19.00
C ALA A 110 -5.63 -21.65 18.57
N LYS A 111 -6.60 -22.19 17.83
CA LYS A 111 -6.47 -23.53 17.22
C LYS A 111 -7.10 -23.61 15.85
N VAL A 112 -6.61 -24.52 15.02
CA VAL A 112 -7.22 -24.88 13.74
C VAL A 112 -7.28 -26.40 13.60
N ASP A 113 -8.29 -26.88 12.89
CA ASP A 113 -8.50 -28.30 12.61
C ASP A 113 -8.41 -28.56 11.11
N PHE A 114 -7.86 -29.72 10.72
CA PHE A 114 -7.88 -30.18 9.33
C PHE A 114 -7.97 -31.71 9.23
N ASN A 115 -8.42 -32.21 8.07
CA ASN A 115 -8.49 -33.64 7.80
C ASN A 115 -7.08 -34.22 7.54
N TYR A 116 -6.68 -35.19 8.36
CA TYR A 116 -5.35 -35.81 8.27
C TYR A 116 -5.18 -36.63 6.99
N THR A 117 -6.15 -37.50 6.68
CA THR A 117 -6.05 -38.46 5.57
C THR A 117 -5.98 -37.77 4.22
N GLU A 118 -6.66 -36.64 4.03
CA GLU A 118 -6.65 -35.83 2.82
C GLU A 118 -5.22 -35.40 2.43
N LEU A 119 -4.55 -34.65 3.32
CA LEU A 119 -3.21 -34.10 3.02
C LEU A 119 -2.12 -35.16 2.92
N VAL A 120 -2.26 -36.28 3.65
CA VAL A 120 -1.27 -37.37 3.63
C VAL A 120 -1.43 -38.25 2.39
N ASN A 121 -2.64 -38.55 1.95
CA ASN A 121 -2.86 -39.38 0.76
C ASN A 121 -2.48 -38.65 -0.53
N ASP A 122 -2.66 -37.33 -0.56
CA ASP A 122 -2.24 -36.49 -1.68
C ASP A 122 -0.71 -36.32 -1.73
N GLY A 123 0.00 -36.75 -0.69
CA GLY A 123 1.47 -36.69 -0.59
C GLY A 123 2.00 -35.32 -0.18
N ASN A 124 1.11 -34.39 0.18
CA ASN A 124 1.45 -33.02 0.54
C ASN A 124 1.97 -32.89 1.97
N MET A 125 1.67 -33.84 2.85
CA MET A 125 2.06 -33.81 4.26
C MET A 125 2.70 -35.12 4.73
N ASN A 126 3.69 -35.01 5.61
CA ASN A 126 4.32 -36.18 6.22
C ASN A 126 3.40 -36.84 7.27
N GLN A 127 3.31 -38.17 7.25
CA GLN A 127 2.54 -38.97 8.23
C GLN A 127 2.88 -38.70 9.70
N SER A 128 4.06 -38.15 9.98
CA SER A 128 4.51 -37.82 11.33
C SER A 128 4.11 -36.43 11.83
N LEU A 129 3.52 -35.58 10.97
CA LEU A 129 3.14 -34.18 11.25
C LEU A 129 4.31 -33.26 11.65
N LYS A 130 5.54 -33.75 11.55
CA LYS A 130 6.77 -33.04 11.94
C LYS A 130 7.07 -31.83 11.05
N ASP A 131 6.46 -31.78 9.88
CA ASP A 131 6.61 -30.74 8.89
C ASP A 131 5.58 -29.61 9.04
N ILE A 132 4.81 -29.55 10.12
CA ILE A 132 3.91 -28.41 10.37
C ILE A 132 4.68 -27.25 11.01
N ARG A 133 4.46 -26.03 10.50
CA ARG A 133 4.93 -24.76 11.11
C ARG A 133 3.83 -23.71 11.07
N ILE A 134 3.67 -22.96 12.16
CA ILE A 134 2.79 -21.79 12.20
C ILE A 134 3.63 -20.53 12.12
N ILE A 135 3.44 -19.76 11.05
CA ILE A 135 4.17 -18.53 10.78
C ILE A 135 3.18 -17.37 10.82
N GLU A 136 3.33 -16.46 11.78
CA GLU A 136 2.55 -15.23 11.91
C GLU A 136 3.47 -14.04 11.62
N ASN A 137 3.11 -13.18 10.65
CA ASN A 137 3.87 -11.99 10.29
C ASN A 137 5.36 -12.30 10.02
N GLY A 138 5.63 -13.42 9.33
CA GLY A 138 6.97 -13.93 9.04
C GLY A 138 7.74 -14.56 10.22
N LYS A 139 7.11 -14.70 11.40
CA LYS A 139 7.73 -15.27 12.61
C LYS A 139 7.12 -16.63 12.95
N LEU A 140 7.98 -17.61 13.27
CA LEU A 140 7.55 -18.90 13.78
C LEU A 140 6.95 -18.73 15.19
N ARG A 141 5.76 -19.30 15.40
CA ARG A 141 5.02 -19.24 16.67
C ARG A 141 5.08 -20.57 17.40
N ASP A 142 4.92 -20.52 18.71
CA ASP A 142 4.80 -21.71 19.53
C ASP A 142 3.50 -22.43 19.18
N TYR A 143 3.55 -23.76 19.13
CA TYR A 143 2.44 -24.59 18.67
C TYR A 143 2.40 -25.96 19.36
N TYR A 144 1.22 -26.55 19.42
CA TYR A 144 0.99 -27.93 19.86
C TYR A 144 0.17 -28.67 18.80
N ILE A 145 0.42 -29.95 18.62
CA ILE A 145 -0.29 -30.77 17.64
C ILE A 145 -0.86 -31.99 18.37
N ALA A 146 -2.17 -32.21 18.24
CA ALA A 146 -2.81 -33.46 18.63
C ALA A 146 -3.49 -34.09 17.43
N GLN A 147 -3.34 -35.40 17.33
CA GLN A 147 -3.96 -36.20 16.30
C GLN A 147 -5.11 -37.00 16.94
N ASP A 148 -6.34 -36.77 16.47
CA ASP A 148 -7.53 -37.54 16.86
C ASP A 148 -7.83 -38.64 15.82
N PHE A 149 -6.78 -39.16 15.19
CA PHE A 149 -6.82 -40.28 14.25
C PHE A 149 -6.38 -41.57 14.97
N PRO A 150 -7.10 -42.69 14.80
CA PRO A 150 -8.15 -42.96 13.80
C PRO A 150 -9.60 -42.67 14.25
N SER A 151 -9.84 -41.99 15.36
CA SER A 151 -11.19 -41.77 15.91
C SER A 151 -12.06 -40.85 15.04
N THR A 152 -11.56 -39.68 14.67
CA THR A 152 -12.31 -38.62 13.94
C THR A 152 -11.62 -38.17 12.65
N ASP A 153 -10.40 -38.65 12.36
CA ASP A 153 -9.59 -38.27 11.19
C ASP A 153 -9.19 -36.77 11.14
N LEU A 154 -9.26 -36.09 12.29
CA LEU A 154 -8.87 -34.70 12.46
C LEU A 154 -7.52 -34.57 13.17
N VAL A 155 -6.75 -33.57 12.76
CA VAL A 155 -5.60 -33.05 13.52
C VAL A 155 -5.95 -31.65 13.97
N THR A 156 -5.76 -31.38 15.26
CA THR A 156 -5.88 -30.06 15.86
C THR A 156 -4.48 -29.49 16.08
N VAL A 157 -4.27 -28.26 15.61
CA VAL A 157 -3.04 -27.49 15.84
C VAL A 157 -3.40 -26.29 16.69
N TRP A 158 -2.89 -26.24 17.92
CA TRP A 158 -2.94 -25.05 18.77
C TRP A 158 -1.70 -24.22 18.51
N PHE A 159 -1.82 -22.90 18.61
CA PHE A 159 -0.69 -22.01 18.42
C PHE A 159 -0.90 -20.66 19.11
N GLU A 160 0.21 -20.01 19.43
CA GLU A 160 0.19 -18.64 19.94
C GLU A 160 -0.01 -17.62 18.83
N THR A 161 -0.86 -16.63 19.08
CA THR A 161 -1.13 -15.51 18.17
C THR A 161 -1.20 -14.19 18.93
N ASN A 162 -0.85 -13.10 18.24
CA ASN A 162 -1.01 -11.74 18.74
C ASN A 162 -2.09 -11.06 17.90
N ILE A 163 -3.11 -10.51 18.55
CA ILE A 163 -4.20 -9.83 17.84
C ILE A 163 -4.65 -8.59 18.59
N SER A 164 -4.89 -7.51 17.84
CA SER A 164 -5.29 -6.22 18.39
C SER A 164 -6.72 -6.24 18.92
N ALA A 165 -7.02 -5.31 19.82
CA ALA A 165 -8.34 -5.08 20.39
C ALA A 165 -9.37 -4.66 19.34
N GLY A 166 -10.59 -5.20 19.44
CA GLY A 166 -11.77 -4.69 18.75
C GLY A 166 -12.60 -5.79 18.06
N PRO A 167 -13.94 -5.66 18.05
CA PRO A 167 -14.80 -6.67 17.49
C PRO A 167 -14.60 -6.75 15.98
N ASN A 168 -14.25 -7.95 15.52
CA ASN A 168 -13.91 -8.27 14.13
C ASN A 168 -12.55 -7.76 13.64
N GLN A 169 -11.60 -7.47 14.54
CA GLN A 169 -10.21 -7.33 14.10
C GLN A 169 -9.74 -8.65 13.49
N LEU A 170 -9.16 -8.58 12.29
CA LEU A 170 -8.81 -9.74 11.49
C LEU A 170 -7.31 -9.73 11.21
N GLU A 171 -6.62 -10.80 11.63
CA GLU A 171 -5.25 -11.11 11.23
C GLU A 171 -5.28 -12.02 10.00
N GLN A 172 -4.55 -11.62 8.95
CA GLN A 172 -4.52 -12.26 7.63
C GLN A 172 -3.10 -12.67 7.19
N ASP A 173 -2.08 -12.55 8.04
CA ASP A 173 -0.71 -12.96 7.76
C ASP A 173 -0.24 -14.08 8.69
N THR A 174 -1.14 -15.02 9.00
CA THR A 174 -0.81 -16.26 9.72
C THR A 174 -0.98 -17.46 8.82
N TYR A 175 0.05 -18.28 8.66
CA TYR A 175 0.06 -19.43 7.76
C TYR A 175 0.49 -20.70 8.46
N MET A 176 -0.17 -21.80 8.13
CA MET A 176 0.31 -23.15 8.40
C MET A 176 1.11 -23.65 7.20
N TYR A 177 2.43 -23.81 7.35
CA TYR A 177 3.32 -24.40 6.35
C TYR A 177 3.49 -25.91 6.56
N PHE A 178 3.61 -26.67 5.47
CA PHE A 178 3.82 -28.12 5.44
C PHE A 178 4.45 -28.60 4.12
N GLY A 179 4.67 -29.90 3.96
CA GLY A 179 5.25 -30.49 2.74
C GLY A 179 6.78 -30.53 2.71
N ASN A 180 7.41 -30.56 3.89
CA ASN A 180 8.85 -30.78 3.99
C ASN A 180 9.11 -32.19 4.56
N PRO A 181 9.31 -33.22 3.72
CA PRO A 181 9.47 -34.59 4.19
C PRO A 181 10.71 -34.81 5.07
N ASN A 182 11.68 -33.89 5.01
CA ASN A 182 12.92 -33.93 5.80
C ASN A 182 12.84 -33.14 7.11
N ALA A 183 11.72 -32.46 7.40
CA ALA A 183 11.57 -31.68 8.62
C ALA A 183 11.41 -32.57 9.87
N SER A 184 12.08 -32.19 10.95
CA SER A 184 11.79 -32.65 12.32
C SER A 184 10.85 -31.65 13.02
N PHE A 185 10.33 -31.98 14.21
CA PHE A 185 9.67 -30.97 15.03
C PHE A 185 10.61 -29.78 15.32
N ALA A 186 10.06 -28.57 15.37
CA ALA A 186 10.77 -27.40 15.85
C ALA A 186 10.73 -27.40 17.38
N ASN A 187 11.57 -28.22 18.02
CA ASN A 187 11.48 -28.49 19.46
C ASN A 187 11.46 -27.25 20.37
N ASN A 188 12.05 -26.12 19.95
CA ASN A 188 12.03 -24.88 20.73
C ASN A 188 10.67 -24.16 20.70
N TYR A 189 9.79 -24.52 19.77
CA TYR A 189 8.47 -23.93 19.53
C TYR A 189 7.35 -24.96 19.72
N LEU A 190 7.68 -26.23 19.92
CA LEU A 190 6.70 -27.27 20.21
C LEU A 190 6.37 -27.22 21.70
N MET A 191 5.14 -26.88 22.03
CA MET A 191 4.66 -26.90 23.41
C MET A 191 4.72 -28.33 23.95
N GLU A 192 5.13 -28.48 25.21
CA GLU A 192 5.28 -29.80 25.84
C GLU A 192 3.93 -30.42 26.22
N ASN A 193 2.94 -29.58 26.54
CA ASN A 193 1.65 -29.99 27.09
C ASN A 193 0.50 -29.50 26.21
N ASN A 194 -0.63 -30.22 26.26
CA ASN A 194 -1.85 -29.78 25.60
C ASN A 194 -2.34 -28.45 26.22
N PRO A 195 -2.54 -27.39 25.41
CA PRO A 195 -2.97 -26.10 25.93
C PRO A 195 -4.40 -26.06 26.47
N ASP A 196 -5.26 -27.04 26.15
CA ASP A 196 -6.61 -27.17 26.71
C ASP A 196 -6.65 -27.94 28.05
N GLY A 197 -5.53 -28.58 28.43
CA GLY A 197 -5.33 -29.23 29.74
C GLY A 197 -5.16 -30.75 29.69
N LEU A 198 -4.96 -31.35 30.87
CA LEU A 198 -4.89 -32.81 31.04
C LEU A 198 -6.29 -33.41 31.19
N MET A 199 -7.19 -32.72 31.90
CA MET A 199 -8.61 -33.09 32.02
C MET A 199 -9.46 -31.84 31.82
N TRP A 200 -10.57 -31.97 31.12
CA TRP A 200 -11.57 -30.93 30.93
C TRP A 200 -12.98 -31.51 30.98
N PHE A 201 -13.61 -31.40 32.15
CA PHE A 201 -14.99 -31.78 32.36
C PHE A 201 -15.91 -30.58 32.10
N LYS A 202 -16.49 -30.55 30.91
CA LYS A 202 -17.47 -29.53 30.49
C LYS A 202 -18.88 -29.74 31.06
N PHE A 203 -19.15 -30.95 31.57
CA PHE A 203 -20.45 -31.30 32.15
C PHE A 203 -21.67 -31.17 31.22
N GLU A 204 -21.45 -31.25 29.91
CA GLU A 204 -22.51 -31.20 28.89
C GLU A 204 -23.49 -32.39 28.94
N GLU A 205 -23.02 -33.52 29.48
CA GLU A 205 -23.76 -34.77 29.45
C GLU A 205 -23.33 -35.73 30.57
N ILE A 206 -24.29 -36.55 30.99
CA ILE A 206 -24.02 -37.80 31.71
C ILE A 206 -24.35 -38.94 30.74
N THR A 207 -23.36 -39.74 30.38
CA THR A 207 -23.54 -40.84 29.44
C THR A 207 -24.46 -41.91 30.01
N ALA A 208 -24.94 -42.82 29.15
CA ALA A 208 -25.78 -43.95 29.57
C ALA A 208 -25.10 -44.88 30.61
N ASN A 209 -23.77 -44.80 30.77
CA ASN A 209 -23.00 -45.57 31.74
C ASN A 209 -22.79 -44.82 33.07
N ASN A 210 -23.49 -43.70 33.28
CA ASN A 210 -23.33 -42.84 34.46
C ASN A 210 -21.94 -42.22 34.53
N GLU A 211 -21.40 -41.78 33.39
CA GLU A 211 -20.08 -41.16 33.29
C GLU A 211 -20.19 -39.73 32.76
N VAL A 212 -19.32 -38.87 33.24
CA VAL A 212 -19.00 -37.58 32.65
C VAL A 212 -17.77 -37.76 31.77
N VAL A 213 -17.85 -37.25 30.55
CA VAL A 213 -16.76 -37.31 29.57
C VAL A 213 -15.71 -36.24 29.87
N ASP A 214 -14.45 -36.64 29.90
CA ASP A 214 -13.32 -35.72 29.80
C ASP A 214 -13.14 -35.34 28.33
N SER A 215 -13.26 -34.04 28.01
CA SER A 215 -13.11 -33.53 26.64
C SER A 215 -11.70 -33.69 26.08
N MET A 216 -10.71 -33.95 26.94
CA MET A 216 -9.35 -34.30 26.53
C MET A 216 -9.17 -35.80 26.26
N ASN A 217 -10.22 -36.59 26.50
CA ASN A 217 -10.27 -38.04 26.31
C ASN A 217 -9.18 -38.82 27.09
N ASN A 218 -8.73 -38.28 28.23
CA ASN A 218 -7.71 -38.89 29.07
C ASN A 218 -8.35 -39.65 30.23
N TYR A 219 -9.22 -38.99 31.01
CA TYR A 219 -9.75 -39.53 32.26
C TYR A 219 -11.22 -39.12 32.51
N ASN A 220 -12.18 -39.91 32.02
CA ASN A 220 -13.60 -39.74 32.35
C ASN A 220 -13.85 -39.80 33.87
N ALA A 221 -15.03 -39.38 34.34
CA ALA A 221 -15.42 -39.50 35.75
C ALA A 221 -16.74 -40.26 35.90
N THR A 222 -16.83 -41.18 36.87
CA THR A 222 -18.08 -41.89 37.16
C THR A 222 -18.90 -41.17 38.21
N VAL A 223 -20.18 -40.99 37.91
CA VAL A 223 -21.17 -40.31 38.75
C VAL A 223 -21.68 -41.26 39.84
N TYR A 224 -21.87 -40.76 41.06
CA TYR A 224 -22.45 -41.48 42.19
C TYR A 224 -23.42 -40.59 42.98
N GLY A 225 -24.49 -41.20 43.52
CA GLY A 225 -25.43 -40.51 44.40
C GLY A 225 -26.27 -39.44 43.72
N GLY A 226 -26.66 -38.41 44.46
CA GLY A 226 -27.49 -37.29 44.01
C GLY A 226 -26.73 -36.25 43.20
N VAL A 227 -26.19 -36.66 42.05
CA VAL A 227 -25.67 -35.73 41.02
C VAL A 227 -26.64 -35.76 39.84
N THR A 228 -27.07 -34.60 39.37
CA THR A 228 -27.97 -34.49 38.21
C THR A 228 -27.49 -33.44 37.22
N LEU A 229 -27.94 -33.56 35.97
CA LEU A 229 -27.64 -32.60 34.92
C LEU A 229 -28.60 -31.40 35.01
N SER A 230 -28.07 -30.20 35.17
CA SER A 230 -28.82 -28.94 35.14
C SER A 230 -28.67 -28.28 33.76
N THR A 231 -29.74 -28.28 32.97
CA THR A 231 -29.77 -27.61 31.65
C THR A 231 -30.34 -26.19 31.70
N GLY A 232 -31.00 -25.82 32.80
CA GLY A 232 -31.56 -24.48 33.01
C GLY A 232 -30.52 -23.50 33.58
N ASP A 233 -29.69 -23.98 34.50
CA ASP A 233 -28.71 -23.20 35.26
C ASP A 233 -27.31 -23.77 35.03
N LYS A 234 -26.53 -23.08 34.19
CA LYS A 234 -25.20 -23.44 33.70
C LYS A 234 -24.41 -22.16 33.43
N LYS A 235 -23.07 -22.21 33.43
CA LYS A 235 -22.21 -21.07 33.11
C LYS A 235 -21.71 -21.10 31.68
N VAL A 236 -21.25 -22.25 31.18
CA VAL A 236 -20.74 -22.41 29.81
C VAL A 236 -21.46 -23.59 29.14
N GLY A 237 -21.58 -23.55 27.81
CA GLY A 237 -22.17 -24.66 27.06
C GLY A 237 -23.66 -24.86 27.29
N ASN A 238 -24.10 -26.11 27.33
CA ASN A 238 -25.53 -26.48 27.37
C ASN A 238 -26.01 -26.96 28.74
N ALA A 239 -25.11 -27.38 29.64
CA ALA A 239 -25.47 -27.94 30.93
C ALA A 239 -24.34 -27.82 31.97
N ALA A 240 -24.71 -27.90 33.24
CA ALA A 240 -23.81 -28.02 34.39
C ALA A 240 -24.23 -29.22 35.26
N LEU A 241 -23.42 -29.60 36.26
CA LEU A 241 -23.80 -30.63 37.22
C LEU A 241 -24.27 -30.04 38.55
N ASP A 242 -25.43 -30.51 39.03
CA ASP A 242 -26.04 -30.19 40.31
C ASP A 242 -25.74 -31.30 41.33
N PHE A 243 -25.10 -30.94 42.44
CA PHE A 243 -24.75 -31.82 43.56
C PHE A 243 -25.67 -31.53 44.75
N ASP A 244 -26.32 -32.57 45.26
CA ASP A 244 -27.39 -32.48 46.27
C ASP A 244 -26.94 -32.15 47.71
N GLY A 245 -25.65 -31.98 47.98
CA GLY A 245 -25.13 -31.74 49.33
C GLY A 245 -25.25 -32.93 50.31
N SER A 246 -25.67 -34.11 49.85
CA SER A 246 -26.03 -35.23 50.74
C SER A 246 -25.43 -36.58 50.35
N SER A 247 -25.26 -36.82 49.06
CA SER A 247 -24.83 -38.11 48.53
C SER A 247 -24.08 -38.02 47.19
N GLY A 248 -24.21 -36.92 46.46
CA GLY A 248 -23.66 -36.73 45.12
C GLY A 248 -22.15 -36.51 45.08
N TYR A 249 -21.43 -37.24 44.22
CA TYR A 249 -20.01 -37.02 43.91
C TYR A 249 -19.60 -37.73 42.60
N LEU A 250 -18.44 -37.37 42.05
CA LEU A 250 -17.80 -38.04 40.91
C LEU A 250 -16.46 -38.65 41.32
N ARG A 251 -16.11 -39.81 40.77
CA ARG A 251 -14.76 -40.39 40.88
C ARG A 251 -14.06 -40.31 39.54
N ILE A 252 -12.89 -39.69 39.49
CA ILE A 252 -12.06 -39.62 38.29
C ILE A 252 -11.51 -41.02 38.00
N GLN A 253 -11.71 -41.51 36.78
CA GLN A 253 -11.34 -42.84 36.38
C GLN A 253 -9.84 -42.93 36.16
N SER A 254 -9.19 -43.91 36.79
CA SER A 254 -7.81 -44.32 36.50
C SER A 254 -6.71 -43.25 36.68
N LYS A 255 -7.04 -42.01 37.08
CA LYS A 255 -6.07 -41.00 37.49
C LYS A 255 -5.82 -41.08 38.99
N TYR A 256 -4.57 -41.35 39.34
CA TYR A 256 -4.11 -41.40 40.72
C TYR A 256 -2.67 -40.94 40.83
N TYR A 257 -2.29 -40.58 42.05
CA TYR A 257 -0.90 -40.34 42.42
C TYR A 257 -0.47 -41.40 43.43
N ASN A 258 0.75 -41.91 43.28
CA ASN A 258 1.31 -42.96 44.14
C ASN A 258 2.83 -42.86 44.32
N THR A 259 3.42 -41.74 43.92
CA THR A 259 4.85 -41.48 43.98
C THR A 259 5.09 -40.18 44.76
N PRO A 260 6.13 -40.10 45.62
CA PRO A 260 6.42 -38.87 46.35
C PRO A 260 6.76 -37.73 45.40
N ASN A 261 6.40 -36.50 45.77
CA ASN A 261 6.84 -35.27 45.11
C ASN A 261 6.56 -35.27 43.60
N ILE A 262 5.42 -35.83 43.19
CA ILE A 262 5.09 -36.05 41.77
C ILE A 262 4.52 -34.79 41.11
N LEU A 263 3.91 -33.88 41.88
CA LEU A 263 3.28 -32.67 41.36
C LEU A 263 4.19 -31.46 41.53
N SER A 264 5.10 -31.26 40.57
CA SER A 264 6.01 -30.11 40.58
C SER A 264 5.32 -28.78 40.30
N ALA A 265 4.18 -28.80 39.60
CA ALA A 265 3.30 -27.65 39.42
C ALA A 265 1.92 -28.18 38.98
N PHE A 266 0.85 -27.42 39.20
CA PHE A 266 -0.47 -27.70 38.63
C PHE A 266 -1.38 -26.48 38.68
N THR A 267 -2.46 -26.53 37.91
CA THR A 267 -3.58 -25.59 37.99
C THR A 267 -4.90 -26.36 37.94
N VAL A 268 -5.81 -26.05 38.86
CA VAL A 268 -7.20 -26.51 38.82
C VAL A 268 -8.08 -25.27 38.70
N LEU A 269 -9.07 -25.30 37.82
CA LEU A 269 -10.06 -24.24 37.69
C LEU A 269 -11.46 -24.82 37.55
N THR A 270 -12.46 -24.07 37.98
CA THR A 270 -13.88 -24.42 37.89
C THR A 270 -14.73 -23.17 37.88
N PHE A 271 -15.90 -23.25 37.28
CA PHE A 271 -17.02 -22.38 37.64
C PHE A 271 -17.90 -23.11 38.64
N PHE A 272 -18.42 -22.40 39.62
CA PHE A 272 -19.24 -22.96 40.68
C PHE A 272 -20.34 -22.00 41.09
N LYS A 273 -21.42 -22.55 41.64
CA LYS A 273 -22.55 -21.78 42.18
C LYS A 273 -23.13 -22.51 43.38
N THR A 274 -23.05 -21.89 44.55
CA THR A 274 -23.57 -22.48 45.79
C THR A 274 -24.11 -21.41 46.73
N GLY A 275 -25.21 -21.72 47.41
CA GLY A 275 -25.74 -20.92 48.53
C GLY A 275 -25.57 -21.60 49.88
N TYR A 276 -24.83 -22.72 49.93
CA TYR A 276 -24.76 -23.55 51.12
C TYR A 276 -23.85 -22.92 52.18
N GLN A 277 -24.44 -22.51 53.30
CA GLN A 277 -23.72 -21.90 54.43
C GLN A 277 -23.85 -22.72 55.72
N THR A 278 -22.74 -22.93 56.42
CA THR A 278 -22.70 -23.61 57.73
C THR A 278 -21.60 -23.04 58.63
N SER A 279 -21.63 -23.33 59.94
CA SER A 279 -20.54 -22.93 60.84
C SER A 279 -19.21 -23.66 60.61
N SER A 280 -19.19 -24.73 59.82
CA SER A 280 -17.98 -25.52 59.57
C SER A 280 -17.31 -25.09 58.28
N TRP A 281 -16.03 -24.70 58.34
CA TRP A 281 -15.26 -24.35 57.14
C TRP A 281 -15.07 -25.51 56.16
N THR A 282 -15.25 -26.74 56.64
CA THR A 282 -15.17 -27.95 55.82
C THR A 282 -16.52 -28.36 55.24
N GLY A 283 -17.63 -27.67 55.56
CA GLY A 283 -18.98 -28.20 55.35
C GLY A 283 -19.40 -28.42 53.90
N ASN A 284 -18.69 -27.83 52.93
CA ASN A 284 -19.03 -27.85 51.50
C ASN A 284 -17.80 -28.25 50.67
N TRP A 285 -17.36 -29.48 50.86
CA TRP A 285 -16.10 -30.04 50.36
C TRP A 285 -16.42 -31.03 49.23
N ALA A 286 -15.75 -31.12 48.08
CA ALA A 286 -14.73 -30.26 47.46
C ALA A 286 -14.99 -30.14 45.95
N PHE A 287 -14.38 -29.15 45.29
CA PHE A 287 -14.40 -29.05 43.84
C PHE A 287 -13.53 -30.12 43.18
N PHE A 288 -12.31 -30.32 43.69
CA PHE A 288 -11.36 -31.27 43.14
C PHE A 288 -10.35 -31.71 44.21
N ASP A 289 -10.37 -33.00 44.56
CA ASP A 289 -9.65 -33.51 45.74
C ASP A 289 -8.88 -34.81 45.45
N TYR A 290 -7.58 -34.81 45.78
CA TYR A 290 -6.67 -35.97 45.74
C TYR A 290 -6.16 -36.36 47.14
N ASP A 291 -6.94 -36.06 48.16
CA ASP A 291 -6.60 -36.03 49.58
C ASP A 291 -5.71 -34.84 49.94
N ARG A 292 -6.30 -33.89 50.68
CA ARG A 292 -5.58 -32.79 51.31
C ARG A 292 -4.31 -33.23 52.06
N SER A 293 -4.35 -34.38 52.73
CA SER A 293 -3.32 -34.81 53.68
C SER A 293 -2.10 -35.44 53.02
N GLU A 294 -2.22 -35.85 51.75
CA GLU A 294 -1.13 -36.42 50.98
C GLU A 294 -0.79 -35.61 49.72
N TYR A 295 -1.78 -34.95 49.12
CA TYR A 295 -1.65 -34.19 47.88
C TYR A 295 -2.28 -32.82 48.05
N PHE A 296 -3.51 -32.63 47.57
CA PHE A 296 -4.16 -31.35 47.59
C PHE A 296 -5.67 -31.45 47.51
N ASN A 297 -6.32 -30.35 47.90
CA ASN A 297 -7.75 -30.13 47.78
C ASN A 297 -8.05 -28.67 47.41
N PHE A 298 -8.95 -28.47 46.46
CA PHE A 298 -9.52 -27.17 46.10
C PHE A 298 -11.03 -27.15 46.37
N PHE A 299 -11.51 -26.16 47.14
CA PHE A 299 -12.87 -26.14 47.68
C PHE A 299 -13.35 -24.72 48.04
N ILE A 300 -14.61 -24.61 48.46
CA ILE A 300 -15.22 -23.38 48.97
C ILE A 300 -15.58 -23.56 50.46
N ARG A 301 -15.31 -22.53 51.27
CA ARG A 301 -15.61 -22.55 52.70
C ARG A 301 -17.03 -22.03 52.95
N PRO A 302 -17.97 -22.84 53.45
CA PRO A 302 -19.36 -22.39 53.61
C PRO A 302 -19.59 -21.52 54.86
N ASN A 303 -18.56 -21.29 55.69
CA ASN A 303 -18.67 -20.46 56.90
C ASN A 303 -18.35 -18.99 56.66
N ASP A 304 -17.53 -18.70 55.67
CA ASP A 304 -17.03 -17.35 55.33
C ASP A 304 -16.99 -17.09 53.81
N GLY A 305 -17.36 -18.08 52.99
CA GLY A 305 -17.45 -17.98 51.55
C GLY A 305 -16.12 -17.92 50.81
N LEU A 306 -14.99 -18.11 51.51
CA LEU A 306 -13.67 -17.95 50.92
C LEU A 306 -13.26 -19.20 50.14
N LEU A 307 -12.60 -19.03 48.98
CA LEU A 307 -11.94 -20.15 48.29
C LEU A 307 -10.84 -20.72 49.19
N GLY A 308 -10.73 -22.04 49.23
CA GLY A 308 -9.73 -22.77 49.99
C GLY A 308 -8.84 -23.62 49.10
N PHE A 309 -7.53 -23.55 49.31
CA PHE A 309 -6.57 -24.45 48.67
C PHE A 309 -5.61 -25.03 49.71
N SER A 310 -5.81 -26.32 50.00
CA SER A 310 -5.03 -27.08 50.97
C SER A 310 -4.11 -28.09 50.28
N SER A 311 -2.92 -28.32 50.82
CA SER A 311 -1.93 -29.23 50.20
C SER A 311 -0.84 -29.72 51.14
N ALA A 312 -0.15 -30.80 50.77
CA ALA A 312 1.01 -31.36 51.48
C ALA A 312 2.19 -31.69 50.54
N ALA A 313 3.42 -31.36 50.94
CA ALA A 313 4.64 -31.64 50.15
C ALA A 313 5.79 -32.29 50.94
N LYS A 314 5.82 -32.24 52.29
CA LYS A 314 6.98 -32.65 53.10
C LYS A 314 6.69 -33.79 54.11
N TYR A 315 7.78 -34.48 54.51
CA TYR A 315 7.85 -35.59 55.47
C TYR A 315 8.01 -35.10 56.92
N TRP A 316 7.06 -35.45 57.80
CA TRP A 316 7.23 -35.43 59.26
C TRP A 316 7.86 -36.74 59.75
N ASP A 317 8.98 -36.66 60.48
CA ASP A 317 9.62 -37.80 61.15
C ASP A 317 8.95 -38.07 62.51
N GLU A 318 8.23 -39.19 62.66
CA GLU A 318 7.57 -39.57 63.93
C GLU A 318 8.56 -40.00 65.04
N SER A 319 9.87 -40.00 64.83
CA SER A 319 10.85 -40.46 65.83
C SER A 319 11.20 -39.45 66.94
N ASP A 320 10.68 -38.22 66.92
CA ASP A 320 10.89 -37.21 67.97
C ASP A 320 9.58 -36.66 68.55
N PRO A 321 9.07 -37.25 69.66
CA PRO A 321 7.81 -36.82 70.27
C PRO A 321 7.95 -35.82 71.43
N ASP A 322 9.11 -35.19 71.68
CA ASP A 322 9.27 -34.42 72.93
C ASP A 322 10.23 -33.21 72.87
N THR A 323 9.80 -32.09 72.28
CA THR A 323 10.00 -30.76 72.90
C THR A 323 8.79 -29.87 72.62
N GLY A 324 8.00 -29.58 73.66
CA GLY A 324 6.82 -28.74 73.56
C GLY A 324 7.09 -27.27 73.21
N PHE A 325 6.13 -26.67 72.48
CA PHE A 325 5.89 -25.25 72.24
C PHE A 325 7.05 -24.49 71.55
N ASP A 326 7.03 -24.38 70.21
CA ASP A 326 6.27 -23.42 69.36
C ASP A 326 7.01 -22.08 69.18
N ALA A 327 7.36 -21.73 67.93
CA ALA A 327 7.66 -20.35 67.50
C ALA A 327 7.87 -20.11 65.98
N ASP A 328 8.18 -21.09 65.13
CA ASP A 328 8.39 -20.86 63.68
C ASP A 328 7.74 -21.96 62.81
N ASN A 329 6.41 -21.91 62.68
CA ASN A 329 5.59 -22.29 61.51
C ASN A 329 6.14 -23.37 60.54
N THR A 330 6.27 -24.62 60.96
CA THR A 330 6.60 -25.77 60.07
C THR A 330 5.49 -26.82 60.04
N ASP A 331 4.22 -26.41 59.92
CA ASP A 331 3.17 -27.37 59.61
C ASP A 331 3.37 -27.86 58.16
N ASP A 332 3.64 -29.17 57.99
CA ASP A 332 3.81 -29.83 56.68
C ASP A 332 2.54 -29.81 55.80
N TYR A 333 1.45 -29.28 56.35
CA TYR A 333 0.19 -28.97 55.69
C TYR A 333 0.10 -27.48 55.44
N ASP A 334 -0.01 -27.09 54.18
CA ASP A 334 -0.28 -25.71 53.83
C ASP A 334 -1.75 -25.54 53.45
N ASP A 335 -2.52 -25.00 54.40
CA ASP A 335 -3.89 -24.56 54.19
C ASP A 335 -3.91 -23.04 54.07
N PHE A 336 -4.37 -22.53 52.94
CA PHE A 336 -4.64 -21.10 52.79
C PHE A 336 -5.97 -20.88 52.08
N TYR A 337 -6.47 -19.66 52.20
CA TYR A 337 -7.78 -19.27 51.71
C TYR A 337 -7.74 -17.86 51.13
N GLY A 338 -8.73 -17.55 50.30
CA GLY A 338 -8.90 -16.26 49.64
C GLY A 338 -9.41 -15.16 50.58
N THR A 339 -9.90 -14.07 50.00
CA THR A 339 -10.35 -12.88 50.74
C THR A 339 -11.80 -12.49 50.48
N THR A 340 -12.38 -12.91 49.35
CA THR A 340 -13.75 -12.60 48.97
C THR A 340 -14.73 -13.70 49.40
N ASP A 341 -15.88 -13.29 49.95
CA ASP A 341 -17.03 -14.17 50.18
C ASP A 341 -17.76 -14.43 48.84
N LEU A 342 -17.66 -15.66 48.34
CA LEU A 342 -18.24 -16.12 47.07
C LEU A 342 -19.44 -17.07 47.28
N VAL A 343 -20.06 -17.07 48.47
CA VAL A 343 -21.24 -17.88 48.78
C VAL A 343 -22.44 -16.98 49.06
N ASP A 344 -23.26 -16.76 48.03
CA ASP A 344 -24.53 -16.03 48.18
C ASP A 344 -25.66 -16.98 48.62
N SER A 345 -25.97 -16.99 49.92
CA SER A 345 -27.03 -17.82 50.48
C SER A 345 -28.45 -17.34 50.17
N ALA A 346 -28.63 -16.09 49.71
CA ALA A 346 -29.92 -15.53 49.37
C ALA A 346 -30.27 -15.75 47.90
N ASN A 347 -29.31 -15.49 47.00
CA ASN A 347 -29.43 -15.69 45.56
C ASN A 347 -28.09 -16.18 44.98
N PRO A 348 -27.82 -17.51 45.00
CA PRO A 348 -26.57 -18.04 44.47
C PRO A 348 -26.29 -17.51 43.06
N SER A 349 -25.07 -17.03 42.81
CA SER A 349 -24.54 -16.63 41.50
C SER A 349 -23.41 -17.56 41.06
N TRP A 350 -23.13 -17.57 39.75
CA TRP A 350 -21.98 -18.28 39.22
C TRP A 350 -20.71 -17.50 39.52
N HIS A 351 -19.71 -18.20 40.06
CA HIS A 351 -18.38 -17.67 40.34
C HIS A 351 -17.31 -18.50 39.64
N PHE A 352 -16.19 -17.85 39.32
CA PHE A 352 -14.97 -18.52 38.89
C PHE A 352 -14.05 -18.76 40.08
N GLY A 353 -13.35 -19.89 40.08
CA GLY A 353 -12.29 -20.16 41.04
C GLY A 353 -11.16 -20.98 40.42
N ALA A 354 -9.92 -20.61 40.72
CA ALA A 354 -8.74 -21.38 40.37
C ALA A 354 -7.74 -21.49 41.51
N ALA A 355 -7.12 -22.67 41.61
CA ALA A 355 -6.01 -22.97 42.51
C ALA A 355 -4.79 -23.36 41.68
N LEU A 356 -3.68 -22.64 41.88
CA LEU A 356 -2.44 -22.81 41.15
C LEU A 356 -1.28 -23.08 42.11
N TYR A 357 -0.42 -24.02 41.76
CA TYR A 357 0.89 -24.22 42.35
C TYR A 357 1.95 -24.18 41.25
N ASP A 358 2.88 -23.23 41.30
CA ASP A 358 3.91 -23.04 40.26
C ASP A 358 5.24 -23.76 40.54
N GLY A 359 5.25 -24.61 41.56
CA GLY A 359 6.46 -25.24 42.08
C GLY A 359 7.13 -24.46 43.19
N THR A 360 6.69 -23.25 43.48
CA THR A 360 7.17 -22.42 44.59
C THR A 360 5.99 -21.87 45.39
N ASP A 361 5.14 -21.08 44.74
CA ASP A 361 4.02 -20.37 45.32
C ASP A 361 2.71 -21.13 45.09
N LYS A 362 1.77 -20.97 46.04
CA LYS A 362 0.37 -21.33 45.84
C LYS A 362 -0.44 -20.05 45.66
N VAL A 363 -1.34 -20.05 44.69
CA VAL A 363 -2.15 -18.88 44.34
C VAL A 363 -3.61 -19.28 44.16
N LEU A 364 -4.51 -18.45 44.67
CA LEU A 364 -5.96 -18.54 44.43
C LEU A 364 -6.36 -17.36 43.53
N TYR A 365 -7.15 -17.65 42.50
CA TYR A 365 -7.81 -16.64 41.68
C TYR A 365 -9.32 -16.83 41.73
N SER A 366 -10.07 -15.75 41.59
CA SER A 366 -11.53 -15.75 41.50
C SER A 366 -12.01 -14.64 40.57
N ASP A 367 -13.32 -14.46 40.48
CA ASP A 367 -13.96 -13.30 39.85
C ASP A 367 -14.15 -12.09 40.81
N GLY A 368 -13.69 -12.19 42.05
CA GLY A 368 -13.81 -11.15 43.07
C GLY A 368 -15.26 -10.89 43.49
N GLY A 369 -16.17 -11.85 43.25
CA GLY A 369 -17.60 -11.70 43.54
C GLY A 369 -18.33 -10.83 42.51
N VAL A 370 -17.70 -10.51 41.38
CA VAL A 370 -18.26 -9.68 40.31
C VAL A 370 -18.33 -10.49 39.03
N GLU A 371 -19.47 -10.46 38.34
CA GLU A 371 -19.62 -11.13 37.04
C GLU A 371 -18.56 -10.63 36.05
N ASP A 372 -17.87 -11.57 35.39
CA ASP A 372 -16.75 -11.34 34.47
C ASP A 372 -15.52 -10.63 35.08
N GLY A 373 -15.46 -10.55 36.42
CA GLY A 373 -14.28 -10.12 37.16
C GLY A 373 -13.14 -11.14 37.11
N PHE A 374 -11.94 -10.69 37.48
CA PHE A 374 -10.78 -11.55 37.66
C PHE A 374 -9.83 -10.90 38.67
N VAL A 375 -9.51 -11.61 39.75
CA VAL A 375 -8.62 -11.14 40.82
C VAL A 375 -7.75 -12.27 41.36
N GLU A 376 -6.51 -11.96 41.72
CA GLU A 376 -5.70 -12.79 42.62
C GLU A 376 -6.24 -12.61 44.05
N GLU A 377 -6.86 -13.66 44.59
CA GLU A 377 -7.47 -13.66 45.93
C GLU A 377 -6.42 -13.71 47.04
N ALA A 378 -5.45 -14.60 46.87
CA ALA A 378 -4.41 -14.82 47.85
C ALA A 378 -3.22 -15.54 47.20
N ARG A 379 -2.03 -15.20 47.70
CA ARG A 379 -0.78 -15.88 47.37
C ARG A 379 -0.06 -16.29 48.63
N ASN A 380 0.25 -17.57 48.71
CA ASN A 380 1.15 -18.10 49.72
C ASN A 380 2.53 -18.29 49.08
N THR A 381 3.40 -17.32 49.33
CA THR A 381 4.75 -17.30 48.77
C THR A 381 5.60 -18.41 49.36
N ASN A 382 6.19 -19.23 48.49
CA ASN A 382 7.07 -20.33 48.86
C ASN A 382 6.43 -21.33 49.85
N ALA A 383 5.13 -21.61 49.70
CA ALA A 383 4.31 -22.41 50.61
C ALA A 383 4.94 -23.75 51.02
N HIS A 384 5.68 -24.37 50.09
CA HIS A 384 6.36 -25.66 50.29
C HIS A 384 7.86 -25.58 50.14
N GLN A 385 8.50 -24.41 50.29
CA GLN A 385 9.96 -24.27 50.13
C GLN A 385 10.50 -24.74 48.75
N GLY A 386 9.66 -24.69 47.72
CA GLY A 386 9.99 -25.18 46.38
C GLY A 386 9.82 -26.70 46.16
N TYR A 387 9.25 -27.44 47.13
CA TYR A 387 9.03 -28.89 47.01
C TYR A 387 7.73 -29.23 46.29
N ALA A 388 7.81 -30.13 45.31
CA ALA A 388 6.65 -30.70 44.62
C ALA A 388 5.64 -31.35 45.60
N ILE A 389 4.36 -31.21 45.28
CA ILE A 389 3.23 -31.73 46.07
C ILE A 389 3.15 -33.26 45.96
N GLY A 390 2.77 -33.92 47.05
CA GLY A 390 2.67 -35.38 47.13
C GLY A 390 3.58 -36.00 48.20
N GLY A 391 3.35 -35.71 49.48
CA GLY A 391 4.19 -36.17 50.59
C GLY A 391 3.38 -36.83 51.71
N ARG A 392 3.94 -37.89 52.34
CA ARG A 392 3.36 -38.51 53.56
C ARG A 392 4.42 -38.75 54.62
N ARG A 393 3.95 -38.68 55.88
CA ARG A 393 4.33 -39.32 57.17
C ARG A 393 5.26 -40.56 57.20
N THR A 394 5.48 -41.27 56.08
CA THR A 394 6.42 -42.42 55.94
C THR A 394 7.01 -42.40 54.53
N SER A 395 8.15 -43.06 54.28
CA SER A 395 8.86 -43.12 52.99
C SER A 395 8.09 -43.75 51.80
N ASN A 396 6.75 -43.83 51.86
CA ASN A 396 5.86 -44.35 50.84
C ASN A 396 4.57 -43.50 50.85
N PRO A 397 4.22 -42.82 49.74
CA PRO A 397 2.98 -42.07 49.63
C PRO A 397 1.81 -43.05 49.50
N LEU A 398 0.62 -42.64 49.93
CA LEU A 398 -0.57 -43.44 49.68
C LEU A 398 -1.03 -43.21 48.25
N THR A 399 -1.45 -44.28 47.57
CA THR A 399 -2.18 -44.13 46.32
C THR A 399 -3.44 -43.30 46.59
N ARG A 400 -3.66 -42.22 45.84
CA ARG A 400 -4.85 -41.38 45.93
C ARG A 400 -5.50 -41.15 44.57
N TYR A 401 -6.80 -41.41 44.50
CA TYR A 401 -7.63 -41.17 43.32
C TYR A 401 -8.41 -39.87 43.48
N GLY A 402 -8.64 -39.16 42.37
CA GLY A 402 -9.36 -37.88 42.38
C GLY A 402 -10.87 -38.04 42.57
N ILE A 403 -11.45 -37.13 43.37
CA ILE A 403 -12.90 -37.02 43.60
C ILE A 403 -13.34 -35.57 43.37
N ILE A 404 -14.53 -35.40 42.79
CA ILE A 404 -15.24 -34.13 42.62
C ILE A 404 -16.55 -34.23 43.42
N GLY A 405 -16.86 -33.24 44.26
CA GLY A 405 -18.09 -33.19 45.06
C GLY A 405 -18.07 -33.93 46.40
N ASP A 406 -16.93 -34.51 46.81
CA ASP A 406 -16.66 -35.04 48.16
C ASP A 406 -15.14 -35.08 48.38
N GLY A 407 -14.70 -35.27 49.62
CA GLY A 407 -13.29 -35.44 49.95
C GLY A 407 -12.75 -36.83 49.63
N SER A 408 -11.52 -36.89 49.12
CA SER A 408 -10.86 -38.15 48.75
C SER A 408 -9.95 -38.70 49.85
N GLU A 409 -10.17 -39.98 50.18
CA GLU A 409 -9.25 -40.84 50.92
C GLU A 409 -9.04 -42.15 50.13
N ALA A 410 -9.29 -42.09 48.82
CA ALA A 410 -9.50 -43.28 48.01
C ALA A 410 -8.16 -43.90 47.57
N SER A 411 -7.89 -45.12 48.04
CA SER A 411 -6.70 -45.89 47.64
C SER A 411 -6.90 -46.79 46.41
N SER A 412 -8.11 -46.83 45.86
CA SER A 412 -8.47 -47.66 44.70
C SER A 412 -9.69 -47.09 43.95
N TYR A 413 -9.85 -47.49 42.69
CA TYR A 413 -11.04 -47.27 41.87
C TYR A 413 -11.71 -48.61 41.50
N PRO A 414 -13.06 -48.72 41.41
CA PRO A 414 -14.07 -47.69 41.70
C PRO A 414 -14.41 -47.58 43.20
N SER A 415 -13.83 -48.42 44.05
CA SER A 415 -14.11 -48.51 45.49
C SER A 415 -13.02 -47.86 46.34
N GLY A 416 -13.36 -47.05 47.35
CA GLY A 416 -12.37 -46.44 48.24
C GLY A 416 -13.01 -45.49 49.26
N SER A 417 -12.27 -45.18 50.34
CA SER A 417 -12.70 -44.26 51.40
C SER A 417 -12.92 -42.84 50.88
N ARG A 418 -13.78 -42.10 51.58
CA ARG A 418 -14.12 -40.70 51.33
C ARG A 418 -14.32 -40.01 52.67
N ASN A 419 -14.30 -38.69 52.68
CA ASN A 419 -14.57 -37.91 53.88
C ASN A 419 -16.08 -37.86 54.20
N ASN A 420 -16.96 -38.16 53.22
CA ASN A 420 -18.42 -38.08 53.33
C ASN A 420 -18.88 -36.68 53.73
N ILE A 421 -18.21 -35.68 53.16
CA ILE A 421 -18.57 -34.27 53.27
C ILE A 421 -18.87 -33.85 51.84
N TYR A 422 -20.13 -33.61 51.54
CA TYR A 422 -20.61 -33.50 50.15
C TYR A 422 -20.70 -32.04 49.73
N TYR A 423 -20.37 -31.78 48.48
CA TYR A 423 -20.62 -30.49 47.87
C TYR A 423 -22.12 -30.30 47.62
N ASP A 424 -22.64 -29.13 47.99
CA ASP A 424 -24.00 -28.68 47.72
C ASP A 424 -23.92 -27.49 46.76
N GLY A 425 -24.39 -27.66 45.53
CA GLY A 425 -24.39 -26.62 44.51
C GLY A 425 -24.09 -27.14 43.10
N LEU A 426 -23.93 -26.20 42.18
CA LEU A 426 -23.63 -26.47 40.77
C LEU A 426 -22.13 -26.31 40.50
N LEU A 427 -21.59 -27.16 39.60
CA LEU A 427 -20.25 -27.05 39.04
C LEU A 427 -20.30 -27.08 37.51
N ASP A 428 -19.42 -26.30 36.90
CA ASP A 428 -19.25 -26.18 35.45
C ASP A 428 -17.77 -26.04 35.07
N GLU A 429 -17.37 -26.52 33.89
CA GLU A 429 -16.04 -26.29 33.29
C GLU A 429 -14.83 -26.59 34.21
N ILE A 430 -14.79 -27.76 34.86
CA ILE A 430 -13.59 -28.16 35.61
C ILE A 430 -12.45 -28.47 34.64
N ARG A 431 -11.32 -27.76 34.77
CA ARG A 431 -10.08 -28.08 34.05
C ARG A 431 -8.92 -28.31 34.99
N TYR A 432 -8.08 -29.26 34.61
CA TYR A 432 -6.88 -29.62 35.36
C TYR A 432 -5.65 -29.67 34.46
N PHE A 433 -4.59 -29.04 34.92
CA PHE A 433 -3.28 -28.95 34.29
C PHE A 433 -2.23 -29.46 35.27
N GLU A 434 -1.30 -30.30 34.84
CA GLU A 434 -0.11 -30.68 35.64
C GLU A 434 1.08 -29.74 35.39
N TYR A 435 0.76 -28.47 35.11
CA TYR A 435 1.70 -27.36 35.01
C TYR A 435 0.99 -26.08 35.48
N ALA A 436 1.77 -25.04 35.79
CA ALA A 436 1.22 -23.74 36.13
C ALA A 436 0.87 -22.95 34.88
N LEU A 437 -0.36 -22.46 34.81
CA LEU A 437 -0.79 -21.49 33.81
C LEU A 437 -0.27 -20.09 34.17
N SER A 438 -0.10 -19.22 33.17
CA SER A 438 0.10 -17.80 33.44
C SER A 438 -1.20 -17.16 33.93
N GLU A 439 -1.08 -16.05 34.65
CA GLU A 439 -2.24 -15.29 35.14
C GLU A 439 -3.19 -14.90 34.00
N GLU A 440 -2.66 -14.42 32.88
CA GLU A 440 -3.47 -14.04 31.71
C GLU A 440 -4.21 -15.25 31.14
N ARG A 441 -3.58 -16.43 31.14
CA ARG A 441 -4.21 -17.66 30.64
C ARG A 441 -5.38 -18.09 31.51
N ILE A 442 -5.26 -17.90 32.82
CA ILE A 442 -6.35 -18.16 33.78
C ILE A 442 -7.46 -17.13 33.58
N GLU A 443 -7.12 -15.85 33.42
CA GLU A 443 -8.08 -14.77 33.13
C GLU A 443 -8.88 -15.04 31.85
N TRP A 444 -8.21 -15.45 30.77
CA TRP A 444 -8.89 -15.77 29.50
C TRP A 444 -9.90 -16.90 29.66
N ILE A 445 -9.60 -17.90 30.49
CA ILE A 445 -10.54 -18.99 30.80
C ILE A 445 -11.68 -18.47 31.69
N ALA A 446 -11.39 -17.66 32.71
CA ALA A 446 -12.37 -17.07 33.61
C ALA A 446 -13.41 -16.22 32.85
N LYS A 447 -12.94 -15.44 31.86
CA LYS A 447 -13.78 -14.59 30.99
C LYS A 447 -14.33 -15.32 29.76
N ASN A 448 -14.00 -16.60 29.60
CA ASN A 448 -14.37 -17.42 28.44
C ASN A 448 -14.02 -16.75 27.09
N PHE A 449 -12.85 -16.13 27.01
CA PHE A 449 -12.35 -15.54 25.77
C PHE A 449 -12.00 -16.61 24.75
N ASN A 450 -12.32 -16.32 23.49
CA ASN A 450 -12.08 -17.18 22.35
C ASN A 450 -11.80 -16.36 21.09
N LEU A 451 -10.94 -16.89 20.22
CA LEU A 451 -10.72 -16.35 18.88
C LEU A 451 -11.44 -17.23 17.85
N ILE A 452 -11.92 -16.61 16.77
CA ILE A 452 -12.51 -17.33 15.63
C ILE A 452 -11.40 -17.57 14.62
N THR A 453 -11.12 -18.82 14.30
CA THR A 453 -10.10 -19.21 13.33
C THR A 453 -10.72 -19.90 12.12
N ASN A 454 -10.21 -19.62 10.93
CA ASN A 454 -10.60 -20.32 9.71
C ASN A 454 -9.35 -20.68 8.89
N LEU A 455 -9.20 -21.96 8.55
CA LEU A 455 -8.14 -22.45 7.69
C LEU A 455 -8.62 -22.41 6.24
N ASN A 456 -7.91 -21.67 5.38
CA ASN A 456 -8.24 -21.53 3.97
C ASN A 456 -7.68 -22.68 3.12
N GLU A 457 -7.96 -22.60 1.82
CA GLU A 457 -7.48 -23.52 0.80
C GLU A 457 -5.94 -23.63 0.77
N GLU A 458 -5.48 -24.79 0.31
CA GLU A 458 -4.06 -25.07 0.11
C GLU A 458 -3.46 -24.18 -0.98
N GLN A 459 -2.24 -23.69 -0.71
CA GLN A 459 -1.40 -23.01 -1.68
C GLN A 459 -0.12 -23.81 -1.88
N GLU A 460 0.18 -24.13 -3.13
CA GLU A 460 1.45 -24.72 -3.55
C GLU A 460 2.47 -23.61 -3.85
N LYS A 461 3.75 -23.90 -3.61
CA LYS A 461 4.86 -23.01 -3.97
C LYS A 461 4.99 -22.86 -5.49
N ARG A 462 5.34 -21.65 -5.94
CA ARG A 462 5.41 -21.25 -7.36
C ARG A 462 6.82 -20.80 -7.74
N ALA A 463 7.19 -20.94 -9.01
CA ALA A 463 8.48 -20.55 -9.57
C ALA A 463 8.42 -19.19 -10.28
N SER A 464 9.54 -18.46 -10.31
CA SER A 464 9.75 -17.36 -11.25
C SER A 464 10.60 -17.83 -12.44
N VAL A 465 10.14 -17.54 -13.66
CA VAL A 465 10.80 -17.94 -14.92
C VAL A 465 11.09 -16.70 -15.76
N VAL A 466 12.36 -16.45 -16.03
CA VAL A 466 12.82 -15.40 -16.95
C VAL A 466 13.13 -16.02 -18.30
N ILE A 467 12.64 -15.44 -19.38
CA ILE A 467 12.91 -15.85 -20.77
C ILE A 467 13.67 -14.73 -21.47
N ILE A 468 14.78 -15.08 -22.11
CA ILE A 468 15.63 -14.18 -22.89
C ILE A 468 15.65 -14.69 -24.33
N ALA A 469 15.12 -13.88 -25.25
CA ALA A 469 15.01 -14.25 -26.65
C ALA A 469 16.08 -13.57 -27.50
N LYS A 470 16.80 -14.35 -28.30
CA LYS A 470 17.89 -13.89 -29.18
C LYS A 470 17.66 -14.28 -30.62
N ASP A 471 18.04 -13.41 -31.54
CA ASP A 471 18.05 -13.70 -32.97
C ASP A 471 19.23 -14.61 -33.35
N ILE A 472 19.32 -15.00 -34.62
CA ILE A 472 20.37 -15.92 -35.11
C ILE A 472 21.80 -15.38 -35.02
N ASP A 473 21.96 -14.08 -34.81
CA ASP A 473 23.27 -13.45 -34.63
C ASP A 473 23.60 -13.25 -33.15
N GLY A 474 22.67 -13.57 -32.24
CA GLY A 474 22.81 -13.47 -30.79
C GLY A 474 22.18 -12.20 -30.21
N ARG A 475 21.54 -11.35 -31.02
CA ARG A 475 20.97 -10.07 -30.55
C ARG A 475 19.63 -10.31 -29.86
N VAL A 476 19.42 -9.67 -28.71
CA VAL A 476 18.12 -9.69 -28.02
C VAL A 476 16.98 -9.18 -28.91
N VAL A 477 15.82 -9.86 -28.84
CA VAL A 477 14.66 -9.59 -29.69
C VAL A 477 13.52 -8.99 -28.85
N PRO A 478 13.23 -7.69 -28.98
CA PRO A 478 12.07 -7.09 -28.35
C PRO A 478 10.78 -7.36 -29.14
N GLY A 479 9.63 -7.33 -28.46
CA GLY A 479 8.32 -7.43 -29.10
C GLY A 479 7.94 -8.84 -29.56
N LEU A 480 8.58 -9.86 -28.99
CA LEU A 480 8.32 -11.26 -29.31
C LEU A 480 7.26 -11.81 -28.37
N GLU A 481 6.16 -12.36 -28.90
CA GLU A 481 5.11 -12.97 -28.10
C GLU A 481 5.55 -14.37 -27.68
N ILE A 482 5.79 -14.55 -26.38
CA ILE A 482 6.15 -15.82 -25.79
C ILE A 482 4.89 -16.49 -25.26
N TYR A 483 4.70 -17.75 -25.64
CA TYR A 483 3.65 -18.60 -25.11
C TYR A 483 4.28 -19.85 -24.48
N MET A 484 3.92 -20.11 -23.22
CA MET A 484 4.44 -21.19 -22.41
C MET A 484 3.28 -22.02 -21.88
N TYR A 485 3.18 -23.28 -22.28
CA TYR A 485 2.08 -24.15 -21.89
C TYR A 485 2.57 -25.45 -21.28
N ASN A 486 1.81 -25.94 -20.30
CA ASN A 486 2.12 -27.19 -19.60
C ASN A 486 2.18 -28.35 -20.60
N LYS A 487 3.25 -29.14 -20.57
CA LYS A 487 3.50 -30.24 -21.51
C LYS A 487 2.43 -31.32 -21.46
N ASP A 488 2.01 -31.70 -20.26
CA ASP A 488 1.07 -32.80 -20.04
C ASP A 488 -0.39 -32.34 -20.09
N PHE A 489 -0.65 -31.07 -19.76
CA PHE A 489 -1.99 -30.48 -19.72
C PHE A 489 -2.07 -29.06 -20.34
N PRO A 490 -1.89 -28.91 -21.67
CA PRO A 490 -1.83 -27.59 -22.33
C PRO A 490 -3.02 -26.66 -22.08
N SER A 491 -4.20 -27.22 -21.77
CA SER A 491 -5.45 -26.47 -21.56
C SER A 491 -5.74 -26.10 -20.11
N LYS A 492 -4.93 -26.57 -19.14
CA LYS A 492 -5.16 -26.28 -17.72
C LYS A 492 -4.46 -24.99 -17.29
N GLU A 493 -3.28 -24.73 -17.85
CA GLU A 493 -2.46 -23.60 -17.42
C GLU A 493 -1.43 -23.23 -18.48
N SER A 494 -1.45 -21.96 -18.88
CA SER A 494 -0.53 -21.41 -19.86
C SER A 494 -0.26 -19.95 -19.57
N TYR A 495 0.94 -19.51 -19.87
CA TYR A 495 1.43 -18.15 -19.67
C TYR A 495 1.76 -17.55 -21.03
N SER A 496 1.40 -16.28 -21.22
CA SER A 496 1.66 -15.56 -22.46
C SER A 496 1.99 -14.12 -22.17
N ASP A 497 3.09 -13.63 -22.73
CA ASP A 497 3.44 -12.21 -22.64
C ASP A 497 4.48 -11.86 -23.71
N ILE A 498 4.86 -10.59 -23.84
CA ILE A 498 5.71 -10.06 -24.89
C ILE A 498 7.06 -9.62 -24.32
N THR A 499 8.16 -9.95 -25.00
CA THR A 499 9.50 -9.50 -24.58
C THR A 499 9.63 -7.98 -24.59
N GLY A 500 10.24 -7.44 -23.54
CA GLY A 500 10.49 -6.00 -23.39
C GLY A 500 11.56 -5.46 -24.35
N VAL A 501 11.89 -4.17 -24.21
CA VAL A 501 12.89 -3.47 -25.06
C VAL A 501 14.30 -4.08 -25.00
N GLN A 502 14.62 -4.79 -23.92
CA GLN A 502 15.87 -5.52 -23.71
C GLN A 502 15.75 -7.02 -24.07
N GLY A 503 14.62 -7.45 -24.66
CA GLY A 503 14.38 -8.83 -25.10
C GLY A 503 14.19 -9.88 -23.99
N TYR A 504 13.98 -9.44 -22.74
CA TYR A 504 13.63 -10.30 -21.61
C TYR A 504 12.14 -10.24 -21.27
N LEU A 505 11.66 -11.30 -20.62
CA LEU A 505 10.31 -11.45 -20.07
C LEU A 505 10.39 -12.25 -18.76
N GLU A 506 9.59 -11.92 -17.74
CA GLU A 506 9.50 -12.68 -16.49
C GLU A 506 8.06 -13.15 -16.23
N PHE A 507 7.91 -14.42 -15.87
CA PHE A 507 6.69 -15.00 -15.32
C PHE A 507 6.93 -15.31 -13.83
N PRO A 508 6.42 -14.50 -12.90
CA PRO A 508 6.75 -14.62 -11.47
C PRO A 508 5.98 -15.70 -10.72
N ASP A 509 4.94 -16.28 -11.33
CA ASP A 509 3.99 -17.21 -10.70
C ASP A 509 3.71 -18.41 -11.61
N VAL A 510 4.73 -19.25 -11.79
CA VAL A 510 4.70 -20.42 -12.68
C VAL A 510 4.63 -21.70 -11.87
N ASN A 511 3.77 -22.65 -12.26
CA ASN A 511 3.73 -23.93 -11.56
C ASN A 511 5.02 -24.72 -11.80
N ARG A 512 5.45 -25.46 -10.77
CA ARG A 512 6.75 -26.13 -10.74
C ARG A 512 6.69 -27.45 -11.52
N THR A 513 6.63 -27.35 -12.84
CA THR A 513 6.44 -28.49 -13.74
C THR A 513 7.10 -28.25 -15.11
N GLU A 514 6.84 -29.13 -16.08
CA GLU A 514 7.43 -29.13 -17.41
C GLU A 514 6.59 -28.33 -18.43
N TYR A 515 7.25 -27.42 -19.15
CA TYR A 515 6.60 -26.56 -20.15
C TYR A 515 7.24 -26.65 -21.54
N ILE A 516 6.39 -26.45 -22.55
CA ILE A 516 6.78 -26.15 -23.91
C ILE A 516 6.67 -24.64 -24.12
N ILE A 517 7.75 -24.05 -24.62
CA ILE A 517 7.84 -22.63 -24.97
C ILE A 517 7.76 -22.48 -26.49
N THR A 518 6.92 -21.58 -26.96
CA THR A 518 6.82 -21.11 -28.34
C THR A 518 6.97 -19.60 -28.38
N ALA A 519 7.49 -19.07 -29.48
CA ALA A 519 7.63 -17.64 -29.68
C ALA A 519 7.15 -17.22 -31.06
N ASN A 520 6.28 -16.21 -31.10
CA ASN A 520 5.70 -15.65 -32.31
C ASN A 520 6.21 -14.24 -32.55
N TYR A 521 6.53 -13.93 -33.81
CA TYR A 521 6.94 -12.60 -34.23
C TYR A 521 5.97 -12.05 -35.27
N SER A 522 5.59 -10.78 -35.08
CA SER A 522 4.70 -10.05 -35.97
C SER A 522 5.38 -8.84 -36.59
N ILE A 523 5.23 -8.65 -37.90
CA ILE A 523 5.67 -7.44 -38.62
C ILE A 523 4.52 -6.87 -39.44
N SER A 524 4.46 -5.54 -39.58
CA SER A 524 3.39 -4.85 -40.33
C SER A 524 3.95 -4.04 -41.50
N THR A 525 3.17 -3.98 -42.58
CA THR A 525 3.36 -3.07 -43.72
C THR A 525 2.51 -1.80 -43.61
N GLY A 526 1.73 -1.67 -42.53
CA GLY A 526 0.72 -0.62 -42.33
C GLY A 526 -0.65 -0.99 -42.89
N THR A 527 -0.75 -1.93 -43.83
CA THR A 527 -2.01 -2.44 -44.39
C THR A 527 -2.23 -3.93 -44.12
N GLN A 528 -1.16 -4.68 -43.87
CA GLN A 528 -1.17 -6.09 -43.54
C GLN A 528 -0.20 -6.37 -42.40
N THR A 529 -0.53 -7.32 -41.53
CA THR A 529 0.36 -7.85 -40.50
C THR A 529 0.66 -9.31 -40.83
N PHE A 530 1.94 -9.67 -40.81
CA PHE A 530 2.42 -11.03 -40.96
C PHE A 530 2.86 -11.55 -39.60
N GLU A 531 2.37 -12.71 -39.21
CA GLU A 531 2.69 -13.37 -37.94
C GLU A 531 3.23 -14.77 -38.22
N MET A 532 4.33 -15.13 -37.55
CA MET A 532 5.01 -16.41 -37.74
C MET A 532 5.58 -16.93 -36.42
N ILE A 533 5.51 -18.24 -36.23
CA ILE A 533 6.22 -18.94 -35.15
C ILE A 533 7.71 -18.96 -35.52
N VAL A 534 8.54 -18.32 -34.70
CA VAL A 534 9.99 -18.19 -34.94
C VAL A 534 10.82 -19.06 -34.00
N TYR A 535 10.20 -19.61 -32.96
CA TYR A 535 10.77 -20.63 -32.09
C TYR A 535 9.68 -21.54 -31.53
N ASN A 536 9.96 -22.83 -31.45
CA ASN A 536 9.15 -23.81 -30.74
C ASN A 536 10.08 -24.87 -30.15
N SER A 537 10.17 -24.92 -28.82
CA SER A 537 11.03 -25.88 -28.10
C SER A 537 10.73 -27.34 -28.44
N SER A 538 9.48 -27.67 -28.77
CA SER A 538 9.08 -29.04 -29.13
C SER A 538 9.68 -29.51 -30.46
N ASP A 539 9.98 -28.60 -31.40
CA ASP A 539 10.65 -28.93 -32.67
C ASP A 539 12.09 -29.44 -32.44
N TYR A 540 12.67 -29.10 -31.28
CA TYR A 540 14.00 -29.53 -30.85
C TYR A 540 13.97 -30.69 -29.84
N GLY A 541 12.78 -31.20 -29.50
CA GLY A 541 12.62 -32.20 -28.44
C GLY A 541 12.99 -31.70 -27.05
N VAL A 542 12.96 -30.39 -26.82
CA VAL A 542 13.31 -29.75 -25.55
C VAL A 542 12.04 -29.53 -24.73
N THR A 543 12.10 -29.90 -23.45
CA THR A 543 11.11 -29.56 -22.43
C THR A 543 11.80 -28.77 -21.34
N ASN A 544 11.17 -27.70 -20.85
CA ASN A 544 11.75 -26.86 -19.81
C ASN A 544 11.15 -27.24 -18.45
N ASP A 545 11.96 -27.80 -17.56
CA ASP A 545 11.57 -28.19 -16.20
C ASP A 545 11.76 -27.02 -15.24
N PHE A 546 10.66 -26.54 -14.66
CA PHE A 546 10.66 -25.47 -13.67
C PHE A 546 10.44 -25.93 -12.23
N SER A 547 10.85 -27.14 -11.90
CA SER A 547 10.79 -27.70 -10.54
C SER A 547 11.54 -26.88 -9.46
N GLY A 548 12.47 -26.00 -9.84
CA GLY A 548 13.18 -25.05 -8.96
C GLY A 548 12.43 -23.73 -8.66
N ASP A 549 13.01 -22.85 -7.84
CA ASP A 549 12.41 -21.55 -7.45
C ASP A 549 12.56 -20.45 -8.51
N PHE A 550 13.71 -20.42 -9.19
CA PHE A 550 14.08 -19.37 -10.15
C PHE A 550 14.73 -20.02 -11.36
N HIS A 551 14.27 -19.64 -12.54
CA HIS A 551 14.76 -20.18 -13.81
C HIS A 551 15.05 -19.06 -14.79
N THR A 552 16.08 -19.24 -15.61
CA THR A 552 16.37 -18.37 -16.75
C THR A 552 16.51 -19.25 -17.98
N VAL A 553 15.73 -18.96 -19.02
CA VAL A 553 15.68 -19.72 -20.26
C VAL A 553 16.11 -18.85 -21.42
N TYR A 554 17.11 -19.32 -22.16
CA TYR A 554 17.60 -18.69 -23.37
C TYR A 554 16.97 -19.35 -24.60
N ILE A 555 16.28 -18.58 -25.44
CA ILE A 555 15.70 -19.05 -26.69
C ILE A 555 16.35 -18.36 -27.89
N ASN A 556 16.84 -19.15 -28.85
CA ASN A 556 17.39 -18.65 -30.10
C ASN A 556 16.32 -18.77 -31.19
N VAL A 557 15.83 -17.64 -31.67
CA VAL A 557 14.77 -17.55 -32.67
C VAL A 557 15.33 -17.46 -34.08
N SER A 558 14.51 -17.86 -35.07
CA SER A 558 14.86 -17.86 -36.49
C SER A 558 14.80 -16.49 -37.19
N LEU A 559 14.98 -15.39 -36.44
CA LEU A 559 14.98 -14.03 -36.97
C LEU A 559 16.39 -13.55 -37.32
N TRP A 560 16.50 -12.68 -38.32
CA TRP A 560 17.70 -11.89 -38.61
C TRP A 560 17.40 -10.41 -38.43
N SER A 561 18.18 -9.72 -37.60
CA SER A 561 18.11 -8.26 -37.44
C SER A 561 19.05 -7.52 -38.40
N ILE A 562 18.54 -6.50 -39.08
CA ILE A 562 19.29 -5.59 -39.96
C ILE A 562 19.00 -4.16 -39.53
N ASP A 563 20.02 -3.44 -39.09
CA ASP A 563 19.92 -2.01 -38.82
C ASP A 563 20.09 -1.24 -40.14
N PHE A 564 19.24 -0.26 -40.39
CA PHE A 564 19.35 0.71 -41.48
C PHE A 564 19.80 2.03 -40.89
N GLU A 565 20.76 2.67 -41.54
CA GLU A 565 21.28 3.99 -41.18
C GLU A 565 21.33 4.84 -42.44
N ILE A 566 20.51 5.88 -42.48
CA ILE A 566 20.34 6.72 -43.66
C ILE A 566 20.81 8.13 -43.36
N GLU A 567 21.80 8.59 -44.12
CA GLU A 567 22.34 9.94 -44.06
C GLU A 567 22.22 10.62 -45.42
N ASP A 568 22.18 11.94 -45.43
CA ASP A 568 22.24 12.73 -46.65
C ASP A 568 23.68 12.90 -47.19
N TRP A 569 23.85 13.70 -48.23
CA TRP A 569 25.13 13.93 -48.88
C TRP A 569 26.17 14.59 -47.96
N ASP A 570 25.74 15.31 -46.94
CA ASP A 570 26.57 16.04 -46.00
C ASP A 570 26.80 15.26 -44.68
N GLU A 571 26.39 13.97 -44.63
CA GLU A 571 26.45 13.10 -43.44
C GLU A 571 25.46 13.50 -42.33
N ASP A 572 24.43 14.28 -42.66
CA ASP A 572 23.35 14.57 -41.72
C ASP A 572 22.33 13.42 -41.70
N PRO A 573 21.93 12.91 -40.52
CA PRO A 573 20.97 11.82 -40.42
C PRO A 573 19.60 12.15 -41.01
N MET A 574 19.14 11.36 -41.98
CA MET A 574 17.89 11.61 -42.70
C MET A 574 16.68 11.09 -41.91
N GLY A 575 16.26 11.83 -40.89
CA GLY A 575 15.18 11.43 -39.99
C GLY A 575 13.75 11.53 -40.54
N TYR A 576 13.55 12.20 -41.68
CA TYR A 576 12.23 12.36 -42.33
C TYR A 576 12.10 11.40 -43.50
N GLY A 577 12.11 10.11 -43.19
CA GLY A 577 12.03 9.08 -44.21
C GLY A 577 11.52 7.75 -43.68
N TYR A 578 11.36 6.81 -44.59
CA TYR A 578 11.00 5.44 -44.27
C TYR A 578 11.67 4.48 -45.24
N VAL A 579 11.84 3.25 -44.78
CA VAL A 579 12.42 2.14 -45.52
C VAL A 579 11.33 1.10 -45.80
N LEU A 580 11.16 0.75 -47.06
CA LEU A 580 10.31 -0.35 -47.50
C LEU A 580 11.20 -1.56 -47.78
N VAL A 581 10.86 -2.73 -47.22
CA VAL A 581 11.65 -3.97 -47.39
C VAL A 581 10.81 -5.05 -48.07
N TYR A 582 11.41 -5.74 -49.03
CA TYR A 582 10.77 -6.68 -49.95
C TYR A 582 11.51 -8.02 -50.02
N ASN A 583 10.77 -9.11 -50.21
CA ASN A 583 11.35 -10.44 -50.44
C ASN A 583 11.85 -10.67 -51.88
N LYS A 584 11.46 -9.82 -52.84
CA LYS A 584 11.71 -10.02 -54.28
C LYS A 584 12.43 -8.84 -54.94
N SER A 585 13.25 -9.15 -55.93
CA SER A 585 14.07 -8.18 -56.69
C SER A 585 13.27 -7.20 -57.54
N ASP A 586 11.99 -7.48 -57.77
CA ASP A 586 11.07 -6.63 -58.53
C ASP A 586 10.25 -5.67 -57.63
N TYR A 587 10.48 -5.68 -56.31
CA TYR A 587 9.83 -4.80 -55.32
C TYR A 587 8.30 -4.97 -55.26
N THR A 588 7.79 -6.18 -55.53
CA THR A 588 6.34 -6.48 -55.53
C THR A 588 5.81 -7.09 -54.24
N GLU A 589 6.67 -7.68 -53.41
CA GLU A 589 6.29 -8.40 -52.19
C GLU A 589 6.81 -7.66 -50.95
N LEU A 590 6.05 -6.63 -50.52
CA LEU A 590 6.38 -5.80 -49.37
C LEU A 590 6.18 -6.58 -48.07
N VAL A 591 7.18 -6.54 -47.19
CA VAL A 591 7.20 -7.27 -45.92
C VAL A 591 7.28 -6.34 -44.72
N ALA A 592 7.93 -5.19 -44.88
CA ALA A 592 8.01 -4.18 -43.83
C ALA A 592 7.94 -2.77 -44.41
N ASN A 593 7.26 -1.89 -43.68
CA ASN A 593 7.28 -0.46 -43.89
C ASN A 593 7.71 0.19 -42.58
N MET A 594 8.92 0.74 -42.55
CA MET A 594 9.56 1.15 -41.30
C MET A 594 9.98 2.62 -41.37
N THR A 595 9.35 3.44 -40.54
CA THR A 595 9.70 4.87 -40.42
C THR A 595 11.06 5.03 -39.74
N LEU A 596 11.90 5.90 -40.27
CA LEU A 596 13.20 6.21 -39.68
C LEU A 596 13.04 6.99 -38.37
N ASN A 597 13.98 6.80 -37.45
CA ASN A 597 14.11 7.65 -36.28
C ASN A 597 14.44 9.09 -36.73
N LYS A 598 13.67 10.06 -36.23
CA LYS A 598 13.77 11.48 -36.62
C LYS A 598 15.12 12.13 -36.30
N GLU A 599 15.79 11.69 -35.24
CA GLU A 599 17.05 12.28 -34.79
C GLU A 599 18.26 11.54 -35.38
N MET A 600 18.15 10.23 -35.54
CA MET A 600 19.27 9.36 -35.89
C MET A 600 19.23 8.85 -37.34
N GLY A 601 18.12 9.00 -38.07
CA GLY A 601 18.00 8.43 -39.43
C GLY A 601 18.06 6.91 -39.47
N THR A 602 17.80 6.22 -38.35
CA THR A 602 17.98 4.77 -38.20
C THR A 602 16.68 4.00 -38.01
N GLN A 603 16.69 2.71 -38.35
CA GLN A 603 15.60 1.76 -38.06
C GLN A 603 16.07 0.31 -38.13
N THR A 604 15.51 -0.62 -37.35
CA THR A 604 15.86 -2.04 -37.39
C THR A 604 14.76 -2.89 -38.04
N PHE A 605 15.10 -3.57 -39.12
CA PHE A 605 14.29 -4.64 -39.71
C PHE A 605 14.59 -5.97 -39.02
N ARG A 606 13.57 -6.75 -38.69
CA ARG A 606 13.71 -8.13 -38.21
C ARG A 606 12.76 -9.02 -38.96
N TRP A 607 13.27 -10.04 -39.63
CA TRP A 607 12.40 -11.01 -40.28
C TRP A 607 13.05 -12.38 -40.40
N ILE A 608 12.25 -13.34 -40.87
CA ILE A 608 12.60 -14.76 -40.86
C ILE A 608 13.80 -15.02 -41.75
N ASN A 609 14.83 -15.58 -41.14
CA ASN A 609 15.95 -16.14 -41.84
C ASN A 609 15.64 -17.57 -42.29
N THR A 610 15.18 -17.73 -43.52
CA THR A 610 14.83 -19.06 -44.06
C THR A 610 16.06 -19.90 -44.43
N SER A 611 17.26 -19.29 -44.55
CA SER A 611 18.54 -19.96 -44.82
C SER A 611 19.74 -19.02 -44.60
N ASN A 612 20.97 -19.54 -44.62
CA ASN A 612 22.18 -18.69 -44.55
C ASN A 612 22.33 -17.72 -45.75
N ASP A 613 21.52 -17.86 -46.80
CA ASP A 613 21.52 -17.05 -48.02
C ASP A 613 20.31 -16.11 -48.11
N ALA A 614 19.75 -15.66 -46.98
CA ALA A 614 18.63 -14.71 -46.98
C ALA A 614 19.00 -13.39 -47.71
N VAL A 615 18.09 -12.93 -48.57
CA VAL A 615 18.23 -11.72 -49.37
C VAL A 615 16.96 -10.88 -49.25
N TYR A 616 17.12 -9.59 -48.94
CA TYR A 616 16.03 -8.62 -48.93
C TYR A 616 16.36 -7.42 -49.81
N TYR A 617 15.35 -6.90 -50.49
CA TYR A 617 15.47 -5.71 -51.33
C TYR A 617 14.81 -4.55 -50.61
N TYR A 618 15.32 -3.33 -50.75
CA TYR A 618 14.76 -2.19 -50.04
C TYR A 618 14.75 -0.90 -50.84
N GLU A 619 13.80 -0.05 -50.52
CA GLU A 619 13.67 1.32 -51.01
C GLU A 619 13.69 2.29 -49.84
N VAL A 620 14.33 3.43 -50.04
CA VAL A 620 14.38 4.51 -49.06
C VAL A 620 13.66 5.72 -49.64
N TYR A 621 12.70 6.25 -48.89
CA TYR A 621 11.94 7.43 -49.26
C TYR A 621 12.20 8.56 -48.27
N TYR A 622 12.41 9.77 -48.80
CA TYR A 622 12.26 11.01 -48.04
C TYR A 622 10.80 11.44 -48.04
N TYR A 623 10.26 11.68 -46.85
CA TYR A 623 8.88 12.07 -46.63
C TYR A 623 8.82 13.46 -46.02
N ASN A 624 8.24 14.41 -46.75
CA ASN A 624 7.99 15.74 -46.23
C ASN A 624 6.66 16.29 -46.74
N GLU A 625 5.72 16.49 -45.83
CA GLU A 625 4.36 16.98 -46.13
C GLU A 625 4.34 18.37 -46.76
N ASP A 626 5.38 19.19 -46.53
CA ASP A 626 5.51 20.54 -47.11
C ASP A 626 5.72 20.51 -48.64
N TYR A 627 6.22 19.40 -49.17
CA TYR A 627 6.62 19.30 -50.56
C TYR A 627 5.44 18.88 -51.43
N SER A 628 5.34 19.46 -52.62
CA SER A 628 4.28 19.14 -53.59
C SER A 628 4.23 17.65 -53.95
N LYS A 629 5.40 17.01 -54.00
CA LYS A 629 5.57 15.56 -54.00
C LYS A 629 6.08 15.12 -52.63
N GLN A 630 5.17 14.64 -51.79
CA GLN A 630 5.46 14.33 -50.39
C GLN A 630 6.41 13.13 -50.20
N HIS A 631 6.31 12.12 -51.07
CA HIS A 631 7.11 10.90 -51.02
C HIS A 631 8.13 10.86 -52.15
N ASN A 632 9.41 11.00 -51.80
CA ASN A 632 10.51 11.03 -52.77
C ASN A 632 11.41 9.81 -52.61
N LEU A 633 11.42 8.93 -53.61
CA LEU A 633 12.38 7.81 -53.66
C LEU A 633 13.79 8.37 -53.80
N VAL A 634 14.66 8.07 -52.85
CA VAL A 634 16.03 8.61 -52.77
C VAL A 634 17.09 7.52 -52.90
N HIS A 635 16.76 6.26 -52.60
CA HIS A 635 17.66 5.13 -52.76
C HIS A 635 16.92 3.81 -52.98
N ARG A 636 17.59 2.86 -53.63
CA ARG A 636 17.10 1.48 -53.85
C ARG A 636 18.28 0.52 -53.94
N SER A 637 18.26 -0.56 -53.15
CA SER A 637 19.34 -1.56 -53.13
C SER A 637 18.90 -2.92 -52.54
N VAL A 638 19.86 -3.78 -52.25
CA VAL A 638 19.68 -5.14 -51.73
C VAL A 638 20.63 -5.41 -50.57
N VAL A 639 20.18 -6.17 -49.57
CA VAL A 639 20.97 -6.68 -48.45
C VAL A 639 21.00 -8.21 -48.50
N ASN A 640 22.18 -8.80 -48.37
CA ASN A 640 22.42 -10.24 -48.53
C ASN A 640 23.21 -10.79 -47.34
N ARG A 641 22.65 -11.81 -46.68
CA ARG A 641 23.22 -12.42 -45.47
C ARG A 641 24.59 -13.06 -45.70
N THR A 642 24.82 -13.71 -46.84
CA THR A 642 26.12 -14.34 -47.17
C THR A 642 27.25 -13.30 -47.23
N VAL A 643 26.95 -12.08 -47.68
CA VAL A 643 27.92 -10.97 -47.69
C VAL A 643 28.28 -10.53 -46.27
N TYR A 644 27.30 -10.49 -45.37
CA TYR A 644 27.50 -10.22 -43.95
C TYR A 644 28.31 -11.33 -43.28
N LEU A 645 27.97 -12.61 -43.49
CA LEU A 645 28.66 -13.74 -42.87
C LEU A 645 30.16 -13.81 -43.20
N ASN A 646 30.55 -13.41 -44.42
CA ASN A 646 31.97 -13.31 -44.82
C ASN A 646 32.73 -12.19 -44.10
N LYS A 647 32.03 -11.27 -43.44
CA LYS A 647 32.58 -10.15 -42.66
C LYS A 647 32.30 -10.28 -41.15
N LYS A 648 31.55 -11.30 -40.71
CA LYS A 648 30.97 -11.39 -39.36
C LYS A 648 31.99 -11.49 -38.23
N LEU A 649 33.14 -12.11 -38.47
CA LEU A 649 34.20 -12.27 -37.46
C LEU A 649 35.30 -11.23 -37.68
N HIS A 650 35.37 -10.27 -36.77
CA HIS A 650 36.42 -9.27 -36.74
C HIS A 650 37.55 -9.76 -35.84
N ALA A 651 38.79 -9.61 -36.28
CA ALA A 651 39.97 -9.84 -35.47
C ALA A 651 40.81 -8.56 -35.50
N ILE A 652 41.12 -8.00 -34.34
CA ILE A 652 42.06 -6.89 -34.27
C ILE A 652 43.49 -7.44 -34.43
N PRO A 653 44.45 -6.63 -34.90
CA PRO A 653 45.85 -7.01 -34.89
C PRO A 653 46.29 -7.45 -33.48
N THR A 654 47.08 -8.53 -33.40
CA THR A 654 47.64 -9.01 -32.13
C THR A 654 48.38 -7.88 -31.43
N LEU A 655 48.00 -7.60 -30.19
CA LEU A 655 48.63 -6.57 -29.37
C LEU A 655 49.78 -7.22 -28.59
N PHE A 656 50.95 -6.60 -28.62
CA PHE A 656 52.08 -7.04 -27.82
C PHE A 656 52.15 -6.23 -26.53
N VAL A 657 52.12 -6.91 -25.39
CA VAL A 657 52.07 -6.27 -24.06
C VAL A 657 53.26 -5.33 -23.83
N ASN A 658 54.44 -5.65 -24.37
CA ASN A 658 55.64 -4.81 -24.27
C ASN A 658 55.52 -3.48 -25.03
N GLU A 659 54.65 -3.41 -26.04
CA GLU A 659 54.43 -2.22 -26.87
C GLU A 659 53.25 -1.39 -26.33
N THR A 660 52.25 -2.03 -25.73
CA THR A 660 51.02 -1.39 -25.23
C THR A 660 50.98 -1.15 -23.72
N ASN A 661 52.06 -1.50 -23.00
CA ASN A 661 52.17 -1.25 -21.57
C ASN A 661 52.15 0.27 -21.26
N VAL A 662 51.19 0.71 -20.43
CA VAL A 662 51.06 2.11 -20.02
C VAL A 662 52.02 2.51 -18.89
N HIS A 663 52.70 1.55 -18.26
CA HIS A 663 53.73 1.80 -17.25
C HIS A 663 55.14 1.85 -17.87
N ILE A 664 55.89 2.90 -17.54
CA ILE A 664 57.30 3.06 -17.91
C ILE A 664 58.21 2.37 -16.87
N SER A 665 59.14 1.53 -17.36
CA SER A 665 60.23 0.89 -16.60
C SER A 665 60.88 1.87 -15.59
N PRO A 666 61.14 1.47 -14.33
CA PRO A 666 61.53 0.13 -13.88
C PRO A 666 60.53 -0.56 -12.93
N ILE A 667 59.23 -0.35 -13.11
CA ILE A 667 58.22 -0.98 -12.25
C ILE A 667 57.94 -2.40 -12.77
N GLN A 668 58.03 -3.39 -11.87
CA GLN A 668 57.76 -4.83 -12.12
C GLN A 668 56.26 -5.14 -12.34
N ILE A 669 55.53 -4.23 -12.98
CA ILE A 669 54.11 -4.35 -13.32
C ILE A 669 53.91 -3.98 -14.78
N TYR A 670 52.94 -4.58 -15.43
CA TYR A 670 52.43 -4.15 -16.72
C TYR A 670 50.93 -3.90 -16.63
N ALA A 671 50.46 -2.89 -17.36
CA ALA A 671 49.05 -2.61 -17.54
C ALA A 671 48.80 -2.26 -19.02
N VAL A 672 47.79 -2.88 -19.62
CA VAL A 672 47.35 -2.59 -20.99
C VAL A 672 45.95 -2.01 -20.93
N GLU A 673 45.77 -0.83 -21.51
CA GLU A 673 44.49 -0.16 -21.70
C GLU A 673 44.20 -0.04 -23.19
N GLU A 674 43.43 -0.97 -23.74
CA GLU A 674 43.13 -0.99 -25.18
C GLU A 674 41.63 -0.79 -25.44
N LYS A 675 41.31 0.09 -26.40
CA LYS A 675 39.94 0.26 -26.88
C LYS A 675 39.70 -0.53 -28.16
N VAL A 676 38.68 -1.37 -28.15
CA VAL A 676 38.22 -2.14 -29.31
C VAL A 676 36.87 -1.59 -29.75
N TYR A 677 36.84 -0.92 -30.89
CA TYR A 677 35.60 -0.36 -31.44
C TYR A 677 34.94 -1.30 -32.45
N ALA A 678 33.61 -1.30 -32.50
CA ALA A 678 32.88 -1.94 -33.59
C ALA A 678 33.19 -1.28 -34.93
N SER A 679 32.94 -1.97 -36.05
CA SER A 679 33.16 -1.45 -37.39
C SER A 679 32.46 -0.12 -37.61
N GLY A 680 33.17 0.82 -38.23
CA GLY A 680 32.66 2.17 -38.46
C GLY A 680 32.58 3.05 -37.20
N SER A 681 33.01 2.55 -36.04
CA SER A 681 33.20 3.33 -34.82
C SER A 681 34.68 3.56 -34.55
N ASP A 682 35.01 4.72 -34.01
CA ASP A 682 36.32 5.06 -33.45
C ASP A 682 36.17 6.07 -32.30
N GLU A 683 37.30 6.58 -31.80
CA GLU A 683 37.32 7.53 -30.68
C GLU A 683 36.67 8.89 -30.98
N ASN A 684 36.47 9.25 -32.25
CA ASN A 684 35.94 10.54 -32.70
C ASN A 684 34.54 10.42 -33.31
N LYS A 685 34.16 9.25 -33.85
CA LYS A 685 32.85 8.97 -34.44
C LYS A 685 32.38 7.59 -33.99
N ILE A 686 31.36 7.52 -33.14
CA ILE A 686 30.70 6.25 -32.80
C ILE A 686 29.67 5.95 -33.89
N GLY A 687 29.87 4.85 -34.61
CA GLY A 687 28.93 4.35 -35.60
C GLY A 687 27.77 3.59 -34.94
N ASN A 688 26.84 3.08 -35.75
CA ASN A 688 25.64 2.41 -35.25
C ASN A 688 25.77 0.87 -35.10
N ILE A 689 26.99 0.35 -35.22
CA ILE A 689 27.28 -1.08 -35.11
C ILE A 689 27.63 -1.43 -33.66
N LYS A 690 27.06 -2.51 -33.14
CA LYS A 690 27.31 -3.01 -31.78
C LYS A 690 28.06 -4.32 -31.80
N ILE A 691 28.93 -4.52 -30.82
CA ILE A 691 29.59 -5.80 -30.55
C ILE A 691 28.57 -6.72 -29.86
N ILE A 692 28.42 -7.93 -30.40
CA ILE A 692 27.51 -8.96 -29.90
C ILE A 692 28.27 -9.97 -29.05
N ASN A 693 29.33 -10.57 -29.59
CA ASN A 693 30.14 -11.57 -28.89
C ASN A 693 31.61 -11.22 -29.01
N ILE A 694 32.40 -11.53 -27.99
CA ILE A 694 33.85 -11.34 -28.00
C ILE A 694 34.57 -12.57 -27.45
N THR A 695 35.69 -12.91 -28.06
CA THR A 695 36.70 -13.86 -27.61
C THR A 695 38.02 -13.12 -27.44
N ILE A 696 38.57 -13.13 -26.23
CA ILE A 696 39.88 -12.54 -25.92
C ILE A 696 40.82 -13.68 -25.52
N THR A 697 41.94 -13.81 -26.23
CA THR A 697 43.00 -14.76 -25.91
C THR A 697 44.21 -14.01 -25.38
N LEU A 698 44.60 -14.32 -24.15
CA LEU A 698 45.80 -13.84 -23.48
C LEU A 698 46.83 -14.97 -23.53
N ASP A 699 47.99 -14.77 -24.16
CA ASP A 699 49.06 -15.78 -24.25
C ASP A 699 50.39 -15.21 -23.76
N LYS A 700 51.18 -16.05 -23.07
CA LYS A 700 52.54 -15.74 -22.58
C LYS A 700 52.64 -14.44 -21.76
N MET A 701 51.68 -14.21 -20.87
CA MET A 701 51.78 -13.20 -19.82
C MET A 701 52.86 -13.65 -18.82
N TYR A 702 54.13 -13.28 -19.06
CA TYR A 702 55.27 -13.80 -18.29
C TYR A 702 55.16 -13.43 -16.81
N ASP A 703 55.55 -14.38 -15.95
CA ASP A 703 55.46 -14.35 -14.49
C ASP A 703 54.02 -14.45 -13.94
N ASP A 704 53.23 -13.37 -13.85
CA ASP A 704 51.84 -13.44 -13.36
C ASP A 704 50.89 -12.50 -14.14
N LEU A 705 49.78 -13.03 -14.66
CA LEU A 705 48.57 -12.25 -14.97
C LEU A 705 47.85 -12.00 -13.65
N ASP A 706 47.52 -10.75 -13.33
CA ASP A 706 46.87 -10.39 -12.05
C ASP A 706 45.37 -10.15 -12.24
N GLU A 707 44.98 -9.44 -13.30
CA GLU A 707 43.62 -8.90 -13.45
C GLU A 707 43.26 -8.65 -14.92
N LEU A 708 42.00 -8.92 -15.28
CA LEU A 708 41.36 -8.52 -16.52
C LEU A 708 40.01 -7.90 -16.19
N ASP A 709 39.84 -6.65 -16.58
CA ASP A 709 38.56 -5.94 -16.59
C ASP A 709 38.17 -5.56 -18.02
N ILE A 710 36.89 -5.70 -18.34
CA ILE A 710 36.32 -5.33 -19.62
C ILE A 710 35.18 -4.37 -19.36
N TYR A 711 35.24 -3.17 -19.91
CA TYR A 711 34.18 -2.17 -19.85
C TYR A 711 33.54 -2.04 -21.23
N SER A 712 32.26 -1.70 -21.29
CA SER A 712 31.63 -1.32 -22.56
C SER A 712 31.77 0.16 -22.82
N ILE A 713 31.70 0.54 -24.10
CA ILE A 713 31.68 1.91 -24.58
C ILE A 713 30.30 2.18 -25.21
N ASP A 714 29.62 3.20 -24.72
CA ASP A 714 28.29 3.60 -25.19
C ASP A 714 28.33 4.45 -26.48
N VAL A 715 27.15 4.83 -26.98
CA VAL A 715 26.99 5.66 -28.19
C VAL A 715 27.66 7.04 -28.08
N ASN A 716 27.90 7.53 -26.86
CA ASN A 716 28.54 8.82 -26.60
C ASN A 716 30.05 8.67 -26.35
N ASN A 717 30.62 7.50 -26.62
CA ASN A 717 32.01 7.13 -26.35
C ASN A 717 32.37 7.14 -24.85
N ASN A 718 31.39 6.99 -23.96
CA ASN A 718 31.63 6.86 -22.52
C ASN A 718 31.79 5.39 -22.13
N ARG A 719 32.76 5.10 -21.26
CA ARG A 719 32.90 3.76 -20.69
C ARG A 719 31.85 3.48 -19.60
N SER A 720 31.47 2.23 -19.43
CA SER A 720 30.61 1.79 -18.32
C SER A 720 31.22 2.11 -16.95
N ALA A 721 30.36 2.41 -15.96
CA ALA A 721 30.82 2.75 -14.60
C ALA A 721 31.48 1.57 -13.88
N SER A 722 31.00 0.35 -14.16
CA SER A 722 31.56 -0.91 -13.68
C SER A 722 31.97 -1.77 -14.88
N PRO A 723 32.98 -2.66 -14.72
CA PRO A 723 33.31 -3.60 -15.78
C PRO A 723 32.15 -4.56 -16.02
N ILE A 724 31.87 -4.86 -17.29
CA ILE A 724 30.90 -5.88 -17.71
C ILE A 724 31.44 -7.30 -17.51
N PHE A 725 32.76 -7.43 -17.37
CA PHE A 725 33.43 -8.65 -16.95
C PHE A 725 34.70 -8.29 -16.18
N SER A 726 34.92 -8.97 -15.07
CA SER A 726 36.12 -8.81 -14.24
C SER A 726 36.59 -10.18 -13.79
N LYS A 727 37.90 -10.41 -13.87
CA LYS A 727 38.54 -11.64 -13.38
C LYS A 727 39.91 -11.34 -12.79
N VAL A 728 40.11 -11.84 -11.58
CA VAL A 728 41.39 -11.80 -10.86
C VAL A 728 42.06 -13.15 -10.98
N TYR A 729 43.36 -13.15 -11.21
CA TYR A 729 44.19 -14.32 -11.44
C TYR A 729 45.23 -14.43 -10.32
N THR A 730 45.81 -15.62 -10.16
CA THR A 730 46.72 -15.90 -9.04
C THR A 730 48.08 -16.43 -9.47
N THR A 731 48.14 -17.25 -10.52
CA THR A 731 49.40 -17.83 -11.06
C THR A 731 49.35 -18.09 -12.57
N GLU A 732 48.26 -17.67 -13.22
CA GLU A 732 48.00 -17.94 -14.63
C GLU A 732 48.85 -17.03 -15.52
N THR A 733 49.37 -17.57 -16.61
CA THR A 733 50.15 -16.82 -17.61
C THR A 733 49.41 -16.70 -18.95
N SER A 734 48.16 -17.15 -19.02
CA SER A 734 47.34 -17.19 -20.23
C SER A 734 45.87 -17.46 -19.89
N ASP A 735 44.94 -16.93 -20.69
CA ASP A 735 43.51 -17.26 -20.57
C ASP A 735 42.77 -17.07 -21.90
N ILE A 736 41.59 -17.68 -22.03
CA ILE A 736 40.64 -17.44 -23.13
C ILE A 736 39.31 -17.04 -22.51
N ILE A 737 38.85 -15.83 -22.83
CA ILE A 737 37.61 -15.23 -22.33
C ILE A 737 36.62 -15.18 -23.49
N GLU A 738 35.48 -15.82 -23.33
CA GLU A 738 34.36 -15.76 -24.27
C GLU A 738 33.17 -15.08 -23.58
N LEU A 739 32.68 -13.97 -24.15
CA LEU A 739 31.57 -13.19 -23.61
C LEU A 739 30.53 -12.94 -24.68
N ASP A 740 29.28 -13.18 -24.30
CA ASP A 740 28.12 -12.68 -25.01
C ASP A 740 27.70 -11.34 -24.38
N ILE A 741 27.89 -10.26 -25.13
CA ILE A 741 27.67 -8.88 -24.66
C ILE A 741 26.23 -8.44 -24.93
N SER A 742 25.50 -9.16 -25.80
CA SER A 742 24.11 -8.82 -26.18
C SER A 742 23.16 -8.70 -24.99
N GLU A 743 23.43 -9.42 -23.90
CA GLU A 743 22.65 -9.43 -22.66
C GLU A 743 23.12 -8.42 -21.62
N LEU A 744 24.37 -7.98 -21.72
CA LEU A 744 25.01 -7.21 -20.66
C LEU A 744 24.75 -5.71 -20.86
N VAL A 745 24.89 -5.21 -22.09
CA VAL A 745 24.92 -3.77 -22.39
C VAL A 745 24.85 -3.47 -23.90
N ASP A 746 24.47 -2.24 -24.25
CA ASP A 746 24.69 -1.69 -25.59
C ASP A 746 26.17 -1.31 -25.79
N ALA A 747 26.98 -2.22 -26.34
CA ALA A 747 28.41 -2.01 -26.54
C ALA A 747 28.75 -1.62 -28.00
N TYR A 748 29.02 -0.33 -28.24
CA TYR A 748 29.55 0.18 -29.52
C TYR A 748 31.07 0.07 -29.60
N GLY A 749 31.70 -0.19 -28.46
CA GLY A 749 33.09 -0.60 -28.31
C GLY A 749 33.31 -1.19 -26.93
N LEU A 750 34.56 -1.58 -26.65
CA LEU A 750 35.00 -2.12 -25.37
C LEU A 750 36.31 -1.46 -24.97
N LEU A 751 36.53 -1.33 -23.67
CA LEU A 751 37.83 -1.00 -23.08
C LEU A 751 38.32 -2.24 -22.33
N LEU A 752 39.45 -2.77 -22.77
CA LEU A 752 40.17 -3.86 -22.14
C LEU A 752 41.21 -3.27 -21.20
N TYR A 753 41.11 -3.61 -19.93
CA TYR A 753 42.09 -3.27 -18.89
C TYR A 753 42.71 -4.55 -18.36
N ILE A 754 43.98 -4.79 -18.69
CA ILE A 754 44.71 -6.02 -18.33
C ILE A 754 45.92 -5.64 -17.50
N LYS A 755 46.12 -6.29 -16.36
CA LYS A 755 47.24 -6.03 -15.46
C LYS A 755 47.95 -7.31 -15.04
N GLY A 756 49.25 -7.23 -14.85
CA GLY A 756 50.05 -8.31 -14.28
C GLY A 756 51.37 -7.83 -13.69
N THR A 757 52.06 -8.75 -13.02
CA THR A 757 53.36 -8.54 -12.39
C THR A 757 54.46 -9.32 -13.12
N ASN A 758 55.61 -8.69 -13.33
CA ASN A 758 56.77 -9.31 -13.98
C ASN A 758 57.96 -9.40 -13.02
N SER A 759 58.65 -10.54 -13.01
CA SER A 759 59.95 -10.71 -12.38
C SER A 759 61.09 -10.03 -13.16
N THR A 760 60.89 -9.76 -14.46
CA THR A 760 61.82 -9.03 -15.36
C THR A 760 61.27 -7.65 -15.77
N ASP A 761 62.07 -6.84 -16.47
CA ASP A 761 61.72 -5.45 -16.80
C ASP A 761 60.54 -5.29 -17.80
N ILE A 762 60.16 -6.32 -18.58
CA ILE A 762 59.17 -6.21 -19.68
C ILE A 762 58.40 -7.53 -19.94
N CYS A 763 57.06 -7.52 -19.88
CA CYS A 763 56.19 -8.62 -20.36
C CYS A 763 56.09 -8.61 -21.89
N ASN A 764 56.34 -9.73 -22.57
CA ASN A 764 56.23 -9.88 -24.02
C ASN A 764 55.06 -10.79 -24.45
N GLY A 765 54.02 -10.86 -23.62
CA GLY A 765 52.78 -11.57 -23.93
C GLY A 765 51.99 -10.94 -25.07
N THR A 766 50.97 -11.66 -25.52
CA THR A 766 50.10 -11.23 -26.62
C THR A 766 48.63 -11.24 -26.22
N ILE A 767 47.88 -10.29 -26.76
CA ILE A 767 46.42 -10.18 -26.62
C ILE A 767 45.81 -10.26 -28.00
N ASP A 768 45.01 -11.31 -28.24
CA ASP A 768 44.24 -11.48 -29.47
C ASP A 768 42.75 -11.28 -29.16
N VAL A 769 42.10 -10.36 -29.85
CA VAL A 769 40.66 -10.11 -29.71
C VAL A 769 39.94 -10.45 -31.00
N ARG A 770 38.90 -11.27 -30.87
CA ARG A 770 37.96 -11.60 -31.95
C ARG A 770 36.55 -11.29 -31.51
N TYR A 771 35.72 -10.74 -32.37
CA TYR A 771 34.36 -10.41 -31.99
C TYR A 771 33.41 -10.44 -33.19
N THR A 772 32.11 -10.53 -32.90
CA THR A 772 31.04 -10.45 -33.89
C THR A 772 30.19 -9.22 -33.64
N GLU A 773 29.61 -8.66 -34.69
CA GLU A 773 28.90 -7.38 -34.65
C GLU A 773 27.47 -7.47 -35.21
N THR A 774 26.63 -6.48 -34.91
CA THR A 774 25.33 -6.30 -35.58
C THR A 774 25.50 -6.04 -37.07
N HIS A 775 24.50 -6.42 -37.87
CA HIS A 775 24.51 -6.08 -39.29
C HIS A 775 23.86 -4.71 -39.52
N ASN A 776 24.66 -3.74 -39.96
CA ASN A 776 24.19 -2.40 -40.31
C ASN A 776 24.29 -2.16 -41.83
N GLN A 777 23.23 -1.60 -42.40
CA GLN A 777 23.08 -1.18 -43.78
C GLN A 777 23.13 0.35 -43.83
N TYR A 778 24.33 0.87 -44.04
CA TYR A 778 24.58 2.29 -44.22
C TYR A 778 24.21 2.75 -45.64
N VAL A 779 23.47 3.85 -45.76
CA VAL A 779 23.00 4.41 -47.02
C VAL A 779 23.19 5.93 -47.02
N LYS A 780 24.04 6.40 -47.93
CA LYS A 780 24.21 7.84 -48.20
C LYS A 780 23.36 8.25 -49.40
N VAL A 781 22.42 9.17 -49.21
CA VAL A 781 21.47 9.60 -50.25
C VAL A 781 21.89 10.91 -50.92
N ASN A 782 21.44 11.13 -52.16
CA ASN A 782 21.78 12.32 -52.94
C ASN A 782 20.89 13.53 -52.57
N MET A 783 20.92 13.94 -51.31
CA MET A 783 20.16 15.06 -50.75
C MET A 783 21.05 15.96 -49.89
N SER A 784 20.69 17.24 -49.75
CA SER A 784 21.44 18.21 -48.95
C SER A 784 20.51 19.34 -48.50
N LYS A 785 20.92 20.11 -47.48
CA LYS A 785 20.14 21.26 -46.98
C LYS A 785 20.61 22.58 -47.58
N LEU A 786 19.66 23.48 -47.83
CA LEU A 786 19.89 24.89 -48.17
C LEU A 786 19.20 25.77 -47.12
N GLU A 787 20.00 26.50 -46.36
CA GLU A 787 19.49 27.52 -45.44
C GLU A 787 19.21 28.81 -46.22
N ILE A 788 17.97 29.32 -46.15
CA ILE A 788 17.57 30.53 -46.87
C ILE A 788 17.17 31.59 -45.84
N ASN A 789 17.99 32.62 -45.69
CA ASN A 789 17.73 33.74 -44.80
C ASN A 789 17.22 34.95 -45.58
N VAL A 790 16.16 35.58 -45.08
CA VAL A 790 15.54 36.76 -45.71
C VAL A 790 15.70 37.97 -44.77
N TYR A 791 16.03 39.13 -45.32
CA TYR A 791 16.17 40.39 -44.59
C TYR A 791 15.38 41.50 -45.27
N ASP A 792 15.11 42.58 -44.52
CA ASP A 792 14.52 43.81 -45.06
C ASP A 792 15.49 44.58 -45.99
N ALA A 793 15.05 45.71 -46.54
CA ALA A 793 15.88 46.57 -47.40
C ALA A 793 17.12 47.16 -46.68
N ASN A 794 17.10 47.26 -45.35
CA ASN A 794 18.21 47.77 -44.52
C ASN A 794 19.20 46.65 -44.14
N GLY A 795 18.86 45.39 -44.41
CA GLY A 795 19.64 44.22 -44.01
C GLY A 795 19.40 43.81 -42.55
N GLU A 796 18.30 44.24 -41.96
CA GLU A 796 17.86 43.88 -40.61
C GLU A 796 16.66 42.92 -40.69
N TRP A 797 16.55 42.03 -39.71
CA TRP A 797 15.34 41.23 -39.48
C TRP A 797 14.85 41.49 -38.06
N ASP A 798 13.58 41.83 -37.95
CA ASP A 798 12.87 41.92 -36.68
C ASP A 798 11.84 40.78 -36.65
N PRO A 799 11.80 39.97 -35.58
CA PRO A 799 10.78 38.95 -35.39
C PRO A 799 9.34 39.44 -35.60
N THR A 800 9.06 40.73 -35.41
CA THR A 800 7.73 41.28 -35.62
C THR A 800 7.38 41.51 -37.08
N TYR A 801 8.32 41.43 -38.04
CA TYR A 801 8.12 41.77 -39.46
C TYR A 801 7.16 40.85 -40.24
N GLY A 802 6.66 39.78 -39.61
CA GLY A 802 5.77 38.80 -40.23
C GLY A 802 6.52 37.91 -41.21
N ASN A 803 5.80 37.03 -41.90
CA ASN A 803 6.44 35.99 -42.72
C ASN A 803 6.55 36.36 -44.20
N VAL A 804 7.71 36.07 -44.81
CA VAL A 804 7.95 36.10 -46.25
C VAL A 804 7.80 34.67 -46.80
N PHE A 805 7.05 34.53 -47.90
CA PHE A 805 7.00 33.26 -48.61
C PHE A 805 8.19 33.15 -49.56
N VAL A 806 8.95 32.06 -49.42
CA VAL A 806 10.04 31.68 -50.33
C VAL A 806 9.55 30.51 -51.19
N ASN A 807 9.34 30.73 -52.48
CA ASN A 807 8.90 29.67 -53.38
C ASN A 807 10.09 29.07 -54.10
N LEU A 808 10.25 27.74 -54.00
CA LEU A 808 11.24 26.97 -54.72
C LEU A 808 10.56 26.16 -55.82
N ILE A 809 10.94 26.45 -57.06
CA ILE A 809 10.40 25.81 -58.28
C ILE A 809 11.55 25.05 -58.95
N ASN A 810 11.24 23.95 -59.64
CA ASN A 810 12.23 23.28 -60.47
C ASN A 810 12.73 24.23 -61.59
N GLY A 811 14.00 24.61 -61.52
CA GLY A 811 14.64 25.55 -62.43
C GLY A 811 15.03 24.94 -63.78
N THR A 812 14.80 23.63 -63.99
CA THR A 812 15.02 22.97 -65.27
C THR A 812 14.11 23.58 -66.35
N PRO A 813 14.64 24.09 -67.48
CA PRO A 813 13.84 24.75 -68.50
C PRO A 813 12.70 23.85 -69.00
N GLY A 814 11.45 24.33 -68.85
CA GLY A 814 10.24 23.63 -69.31
C GLY A 814 9.53 22.74 -68.27
N ALA A 815 10.08 22.56 -67.06
CA ALA A 815 9.39 21.84 -65.99
C ALA A 815 8.37 22.73 -65.26
N GLY A 816 8.83 23.86 -64.68
CA GLY A 816 7.96 24.85 -64.01
C GLY A 816 7.18 24.34 -62.79
N GLU A 817 7.51 23.14 -62.30
CA GLU A 817 6.82 22.50 -61.17
C GLU A 817 7.24 23.13 -59.84
N ASN A 818 6.26 23.57 -59.04
CA ASN A 818 6.49 24.01 -57.68
C ASN A 818 6.97 22.82 -56.83
N ILE A 819 8.07 22.96 -56.10
CA ILE A 819 8.62 21.93 -55.21
C ILE A 819 8.11 22.15 -53.80
N VAL A 820 8.31 23.36 -53.27
CA VAL A 820 7.90 23.73 -51.92
C VAL A 820 7.77 25.25 -51.81
N THR A 821 6.84 25.71 -50.98
CA THR A 821 6.77 27.09 -50.52
C THR A 821 7.16 27.10 -49.04
N LEU A 822 8.28 27.73 -48.72
CA LEU A 822 8.76 27.90 -47.35
C LEU A 822 8.29 29.23 -46.78
N LEU A 823 8.30 29.33 -45.45
CA LEU A 823 7.86 30.49 -44.69
C LEU A 823 8.97 30.92 -43.73
N THR A 824 9.34 32.20 -43.73
CA THR A 824 10.39 32.70 -42.82
C THR A 824 9.94 32.65 -41.37
N ASP A 825 10.81 32.23 -40.46
CA ASP A 825 10.59 32.25 -39.01
C ASP A 825 10.93 33.61 -38.38
N ASP A 826 10.98 33.65 -37.05
CA ASP A 826 11.27 34.85 -36.26
C ASP A 826 12.71 35.37 -36.44
N GLN A 827 13.59 34.59 -37.08
CA GLN A 827 14.97 34.94 -37.39
C GLN A 827 15.16 35.29 -38.88
N GLY A 828 14.12 35.14 -39.69
CA GLY A 828 14.16 35.36 -41.13
C GLY A 828 14.58 34.12 -41.91
N ALA A 829 14.76 32.97 -41.26
CA ALA A 829 15.11 31.73 -41.92
C ALA A 829 13.87 31.05 -42.50
N ALA A 830 13.90 30.69 -43.78
CA ALA A 830 12.78 30.06 -44.46
C ALA A 830 12.69 28.57 -44.11
N LYS A 831 11.60 28.19 -43.44
CA LYS A 831 11.34 26.83 -42.96
C LYS A 831 10.07 26.23 -43.61
N GLY A 832 9.85 24.93 -43.41
CA GLY A 832 8.59 24.28 -43.74
C GLY A 832 7.38 24.96 -43.09
N GLN A 833 6.22 24.90 -43.74
CA GLN A 833 4.95 25.42 -43.19
C GLN A 833 4.29 24.43 -42.22
N ILE A 834 4.46 23.14 -42.46
CA ILE A 834 4.01 22.01 -41.64
C ILE A 834 5.16 21.56 -40.73
N ASN A 835 6.35 21.32 -41.30
CA ASN A 835 7.57 20.95 -40.56
C ASN A 835 8.48 22.19 -40.38
N SER A 836 8.09 23.08 -39.46
CA SER A 836 8.76 24.38 -39.19
C SER A 836 10.21 24.32 -38.73
N GLU A 837 10.69 23.13 -38.37
CA GLU A 837 12.06 22.85 -37.98
C GLU A 837 12.98 22.53 -39.18
N LEU A 838 12.40 22.25 -40.35
CA LEU A 838 13.14 21.86 -41.53
C LEU A 838 13.44 23.04 -42.44
N ASP A 839 14.72 23.19 -42.77
CA ASP A 839 15.18 23.95 -43.92
C ASP A 839 14.77 23.27 -45.24
N PHE A 840 15.06 23.93 -46.36
CA PHE A 840 14.99 23.25 -47.65
C PHE A 840 15.96 22.07 -47.66
N TRP A 841 15.47 20.83 -47.76
CA TRP A 841 16.27 19.62 -47.76
C TRP A 841 15.86 18.75 -48.95
N TYR A 842 16.66 18.77 -50.01
CA TYR A 842 16.26 18.17 -51.28
C TYR A 842 17.45 17.72 -52.13
N PHE A 843 17.17 17.23 -53.35
CA PHE A 843 18.15 16.58 -54.21
C PHE A 843 19.36 17.45 -54.56
N THR A 844 20.58 16.94 -54.37
CA THR A 844 21.77 17.65 -54.86
C THR A 844 21.90 17.57 -56.38
N ASN A 845 22.75 18.41 -56.97
CA ASN A 845 22.99 18.57 -58.41
C ASN A 845 21.74 18.98 -59.22
N SER A 846 20.75 19.57 -58.54
CA SER A 846 19.49 20.04 -59.14
C SER A 846 19.42 21.57 -59.16
N LEU A 847 18.80 22.13 -60.20
CA LEU A 847 18.62 23.57 -60.37
C LEU A 847 17.27 24.01 -59.78
N TYR A 848 17.29 24.99 -58.89
CA TYR A 848 16.11 25.55 -58.21
C TYR A 848 15.95 27.02 -58.54
N ASN A 849 14.72 27.43 -58.87
CA ASN A 849 14.34 28.82 -59.07
C ASN A 849 13.66 29.34 -57.80
N ILE A 850 14.24 30.37 -57.17
CA ILE A 850 13.82 30.95 -55.90
C ILE A 850 13.13 32.30 -56.17
N THR A 851 11.95 32.51 -55.60
CA THR A 851 11.20 33.77 -55.67
C THR A 851 10.63 34.15 -54.30
N LEU A 852 10.44 35.46 -54.06
CA LEU A 852 9.88 35.98 -52.80
C LEU A 852 8.51 36.60 -53.00
N THR A 853 7.58 36.28 -52.10
CA THR A 853 6.25 36.89 -52.04
C THR A 853 6.00 37.47 -50.65
N TYR A 854 5.65 38.76 -50.57
CA TYR A 854 5.32 39.46 -49.32
C TYR A 854 4.12 40.40 -49.51
N SER A 855 3.15 40.35 -48.59
CA SER A 855 1.85 41.04 -48.68
C SER A 855 1.11 40.76 -50.00
N GLY A 856 1.10 39.50 -50.44
CA GLY A 856 0.36 39.04 -51.62
C GLY A 856 0.94 39.46 -52.98
N SER A 857 2.14 40.03 -53.03
CA SER A 857 2.81 40.44 -54.28
C SER A 857 4.23 39.87 -54.36
N LEU A 858 4.67 39.53 -55.57
CA LEU A 858 6.07 39.19 -55.86
C LEU A 858 6.94 40.40 -55.52
N ARG A 859 8.06 40.16 -54.85
CA ARG A 859 9.00 41.21 -54.46
C ARG A 859 10.34 40.99 -55.12
N ASN A 860 10.94 42.07 -55.60
CA ASN A 860 12.31 42.02 -56.04
C ASN A 860 13.23 41.96 -54.83
N PHE A 861 14.39 41.32 -54.97
CA PHE A 861 15.34 41.16 -53.88
C PHE A 861 16.79 41.17 -54.38
N ASN A 862 17.69 41.44 -53.45
CA ASN A 862 19.13 41.31 -53.62
C ASN A 862 19.57 39.93 -53.10
N ILE A 863 20.59 39.31 -53.69
CA ILE A 863 21.09 37.97 -53.35
C ILE A 863 22.52 38.05 -52.82
N SER A 864 22.83 37.27 -51.80
CA SER A 864 24.20 36.91 -51.40
C SER A 864 24.27 35.41 -51.13
N SER A 865 24.99 34.66 -51.98
CA SER A 865 25.23 33.21 -51.84
C SER A 865 26.66 32.83 -52.21
N ASP A 866 26.98 31.54 -52.09
CA ASP A 866 28.22 30.93 -52.58
C ASP A 866 28.37 31.00 -54.12
N GLN A 867 27.26 31.11 -54.85
CA GLN A 867 27.24 31.11 -56.32
C GLN A 867 27.17 32.52 -56.93
N TYR A 868 26.55 33.49 -56.24
CA TYR A 868 26.36 34.82 -56.78
C TYR A 868 26.06 35.87 -55.69
N THR A 869 26.56 37.09 -55.91
CA THR A 869 26.21 38.26 -55.10
C THR A 869 25.74 39.43 -55.98
N THR A 870 24.57 39.95 -55.64
CA THR A 870 24.02 41.27 -55.96
C THR A 870 24.98 42.45 -56.14
N PRO A 871 25.26 43.07 -57.31
CA PRO A 871 25.82 44.42 -57.31
C PRO A 871 24.89 45.42 -56.64
N PHE A 872 25.47 46.43 -55.98
CA PHE A 872 24.73 47.43 -55.23
C PHE A 872 23.63 48.12 -56.07
N GLY A 873 22.40 48.14 -55.54
CA GLY A 873 21.25 48.82 -56.16
C GLY A 873 20.52 48.03 -57.25
N ILE A 874 20.93 46.78 -57.53
CA ILE A 874 20.25 45.89 -58.48
C ILE A 874 19.38 44.90 -57.70
N TYR A 875 18.14 44.70 -58.17
CA TYR A 875 17.16 43.77 -57.56
C TYR A 875 16.55 42.89 -58.64
N TRP A 876 16.36 41.61 -58.32
CA TRP A 876 15.87 40.58 -59.24
C TRP A 876 14.55 40.03 -58.73
N ASP A 877 13.70 39.56 -59.64
CA ASP A 877 12.39 38.96 -59.32
C ASP A 877 12.46 37.44 -59.10
N HIS A 878 13.57 36.80 -59.50
CA HIS A 878 13.89 35.40 -59.27
C HIS A 878 15.41 35.15 -59.22
N PHE A 879 15.83 34.01 -58.66
CA PHE A 879 17.23 33.55 -58.66
C PHE A 879 17.34 32.05 -58.92
N ASN A 880 18.23 31.64 -59.82
CA ASN A 880 18.51 30.23 -60.10
C ASN A 880 19.70 29.75 -59.28
N TYR A 881 19.51 28.70 -58.49
CA TYR A 881 20.50 28.15 -57.57
C TYR A 881 20.68 26.64 -57.78
N THR A 882 21.93 26.15 -57.82
CA THR A 882 22.20 24.70 -57.92
C THR A 882 22.68 24.17 -56.57
N LEU A 883 21.91 23.30 -55.91
CA LEU A 883 22.32 22.76 -54.61
C LEU A 883 23.34 21.63 -54.79
N ASN A 884 24.58 21.79 -54.31
CA ASN A 884 25.62 20.76 -54.45
C ASN A 884 26.00 20.09 -53.12
N ALA A 885 25.94 20.84 -52.03
CA ALA A 885 26.26 20.45 -50.66
C ALA A 885 25.63 21.48 -49.70
N PHE A 886 25.71 21.24 -48.40
CA PHE A 886 25.14 22.13 -47.39
C PHE A 886 25.59 23.58 -47.64
N SER A 887 24.63 24.50 -47.81
CA SER A 887 24.91 25.89 -48.16
C SER A 887 23.88 26.85 -47.57
N SER A 888 24.22 28.14 -47.52
CA SER A 888 23.35 29.21 -47.05
C SER A 888 23.22 30.33 -48.09
N ILE A 889 22.03 30.89 -48.23
CA ILE A 889 21.74 32.05 -49.09
C ILE A 889 21.03 33.15 -48.30
N GLU A 890 21.46 34.39 -48.50
CA GLU A 890 20.77 35.58 -47.96
C GLU A 890 20.03 36.32 -49.08
N LEU A 891 18.78 36.67 -48.81
CA LEU A 891 17.90 37.40 -49.74
C LEU A 891 17.41 38.69 -49.06
N ARG A 892 17.75 39.86 -49.61
CA ARG A 892 17.30 41.16 -49.07
C ARG A 892 16.17 41.74 -49.90
N ILE A 893 14.98 41.82 -49.33
CA ILE A 893 13.79 42.25 -50.05
C ILE A 893 13.83 43.76 -50.34
N GLN A 894 13.36 44.21 -51.51
CA GLN A 894 13.30 45.62 -51.90
C GLN A 894 12.11 46.33 -51.24
N LEU A 895 12.00 46.27 -49.91
CA LEU A 895 10.91 46.84 -49.12
C LEU A 895 11.35 47.10 -47.66
N ASP A 896 10.90 48.20 -47.07
CA ASP A 896 10.98 48.42 -45.62
C ASP A 896 9.76 47.77 -44.95
N ILE A 897 9.97 46.57 -44.43
CA ILE A 897 8.92 45.72 -43.86
C ILE A 897 8.29 46.36 -42.59
N ALA A 898 8.99 47.30 -41.94
CA ALA A 898 8.50 47.98 -40.74
C ALA A 898 7.20 48.78 -40.96
N ASN A 899 6.87 49.09 -42.23
CA ASN A 899 5.65 49.81 -42.60
C ASN A 899 4.36 48.97 -42.57
N PHE A 900 4.43 47.64 -42.60
CA PHE A 900 3.27 46.76 -42.79
C PHE A 900 2.75 46.21 -41.46
N LYS A 901 1.95 46.95 -40.69
CA LYS A 901 1.49 46.52 -39.35
C LYS A 901 0.03 46.11 -39.28
N THR A 902 -0.31 45.29 -38.29
CA THR A 902 -1.69 45.05 -37.88
C THR A 902 -1.95 45.44 -36.42
N GLU A 903 -3.21 45.67 -36.06
CA GLU A 903 -3.63 46.00 -34.70
C GLU A 903 -5.06 45.50 -34.40
N PHE A 904 -5.32 45.12 -33.15
CA PHE A 904 -6.67 44.92 -32.64
C PHE A 904 -7.19 46.22 -32.00
N GLN A 905 -8.34 46.68 -32.47
CA GLN A 905 -9.04 47.87 -31.99
C GLN A 905 -10.45 47.48 -31.52
N GLU A 906 -11.09 48.36 -30.73
CA GLU A 906 -12.51 48.25 -30.36
C GLU A 906 -12.94 46.88 -29.76
N ASN A 907 -12.23 46.42 -28.72
CA ASN A 907 -12.53 45.16 -28.05
C ASN A 907 -13.78 45.27 -27.15
N ILE A 908 -14.74 44.36 -27.29
CA ILE A 908 -16.01 44.29 -26.54
C ILE A 908 -16.18 42.86 -25.99
N TRP A 909 -16.43 42.70 -24.69
CA TRP A 909 -16.69 41.39 -24.09
C TRP A 909 -17.49 41.47 -22.79
N GLU A 910 -18.02 40.32 -22.37
CA GLU A 910 -18.69 40.14 -21.09
C GLU A 910 -17.71 39.71 -19.99
N ILE A 911 -17.85 40.28 -18.78
CA ILE A 911 -16.83 40.19 -17.73
C ILE A 911 -17.11 39.15 -16.64
N ASP A 912 -18.38 38.80 -16.40
CA ASP A 912 -18.78 37.90 -15.30
C ASP A 912 -20.14 37.26 -15.59
N LYS A 913 -20.20 35.92 -15.53
CA LYS A 913 -21.41 35.09 -15.60
C LYS A 913 -21.20 33.80 -14.82
N GLU A 914 -22.30 33.20 -14.38
CA GLU A 914 -22.28 31.87 -13.73
C GLU A 914 -21.82 30.76 -14.69
N TRP A 915 -21.22 29.72 -14.12
CA TRP A 915 -20.78 28.51 -14.80
C TRP A 915 -21.92 27.82 -15.56
N SER A 916 -21.60 27.26 -16.75
CA SER A 916 -22.54 26.76 -17.76
C SER A 916 -23.40 27.82 -18.47
N LEU A 917 -23.07 29.10 -18.36
CA LEU A 917 -23.57 30.15 -19.25
C LEU A 917 -22.53 30.50 -20.33
N THR A 918 -23.00 31.17 -21.38
CA THR A 918 -22.15 31.57 -22.51
C THR A 918 -21.62 33.00 -22.36
N PHE A 919 -20.37 33.24 -22.77
CA PHE A 919 -19.75 34.57 -22.83
C PHE A 919 -19.49 34.99 -24.28
N ASP A 920 -19.83 36.24 -24.61
CA ASP A 920 -19.61 36.84 -25.93
C ASP A 920 -18.36 37.74 -25.98
N PHE A 921 -17.55 37.57 -27.03
CA PHE A 921 -16.32 38.33 -27.28
C PHE A 921 -16.30 38.88 -28.72
N SER A 922 -15.83 40.11 -28.88
CA SER A 922 -15.68 40.79 -30.17
C SER A 922 -14.41 41.65 -30.20
N VAL A 923 -13.65 41.57 -31.30
CA VAL A 923 -12.48 42.43 -31.57
C VAL A 923 -12.52 42.93 -33.02
N ARG A 924 -11.93 44.10 -33.30
CA ARG A 924 -11.80 44.65 -34.66
C ARG A 924 -10.35 44.56 -35.14
N PHE A 925 -10.09 43.77 -36.18
CA PHE A 925 -8.75 43.53 -36.72
C PHE A 925 -8.44 44.45 -37.93
N MET A 926 -7.36 45.22 -37.84
CA MET A 926 -7.01 46.30 -38.77
C MET A 926 -5.57 46.14 -39.30
N SER A 927 -5.29 46.59 -40.53
CA SER A 927 -3.94 46.64 -41.12
C SER A 927 -3.57 48.03 -41.66
N THR A 928 -2.27 48.28 -41.77
CA THR A 928 -1.70 49.48 -42.39
C THR A 928 -0.41 49.13 -43.15
N ASP A 929 -0.15 49.81 -44.27
CA ASP A 929 1.05 49.68 -45.09
C ASP A 929 1.97 50.91 -45.00
N ASN A 930 1.68 51.82 -44.05
CA ASN A 930 2.42 53.05 -43.81
C ASN A 930 2.65 53.33 -42.32
N ALA A 931 2.89 52.28 -41.52
CA ALA A 931 3.01 52.36 -40.07
C ALA A 931 4.06 53.36 -39.54
N LEU A 932 5.10 53.66 -40.32
CA LEU A 932 6.13 54.64 -39.94
C LEU A 932 5.68 56.11 -40.14
N ASN A 933 4.51 56.34 -40.76
CA ASN A 933 3.91 57.67 -40.89
C ASN A 933 3.36 58.14 -39.53
N PRO A 934 3.54 59.43 -39.13
CA PRO A 934 2.96 59.97 -37.89
C PRO A 934 1.44 59.83 -37.75
N SER A 935 0.71 59.58 -38.84
CA SER A 935 -0.72 59.29 -38.83
C SER A 935 -1.02 58.14 -39.80
N PRO A 936 -0.80 56.87 -39.38
CA PRO A 936 -1.02 55.71 -40.23
C PRO A 936 -2.49 55.60 -40.64
N THR A 937 -2.75 55.12 -41.85
CA THR A 937 -4.11 54.82 -42.31
C THR A 937 -4.41 53.35 -42.04
N TRP A 938 -5.41 53.09 -41.21
CA TRP A 938 -5.83 51.74 -40.82
C TRP A 938 -7.03 51.29 -41.62
N ASN A 939 -6.90 50.13 -42.27
CA ASN A 939 -7.94 49.50 -43.07
C ASN A 939 -8.46 48.23 -42.38
N PRO A 940 -9.76 47.96 -42.39
CA PRO A 940 -10.32 46.75 -41.79
C PRO A 940 -9.89 45.49 -42.55
N ILE A 941 -9.42 44.49 -41.81
CA ILE A 941 -9.06 43.19 -42.37
C ILE A 941 -10.30 42.31 -42.42
N THR A 942 -10.75 41.96 -43.63
CA THR A 942 -11.91 41.07 -43.81
C THR A 942 -11.53 39.62 -44.14
N ASN A 943 -10.32 39.39 -44.66
CA ASN A 943 -9.78 38.08 -45.04
C ASN A 943 -8.38 37.86 -44.43
N PRO A 944 -8.28 37.61 -43.11
CA PRO A 944 -7.03 37.33 -42.41
C PRO A 944 -6.55 35.91 -42.73
N THR A 945 -5.28 35.65 -42.45
CA THR A 945 -4.73 34.28 -42.45
C THR A 945 -5.38 33.47 -41.32
N TYR A 946 -5.45 34.07 -40.12
CA TYR A 946 -6.31 33.58 -39.06
C TYR A 946 -6.65 34.71 -38.08
N VAL A 947 -7.79 34.56 -37.42
CA VAL A 947 -8.05 35.21 -36.13
C VAL A 947 -8.43 34.08 -35.19
N LYS A 948 -7.52 33.76 -34.28
CA LYS A 948 -7.65 32.66 -33.32
C LYS A 948 -7.82 33.22 -31.93
N TRP A 949 -8.46 32.44 -31.09
CA TRP A 949 -8.60 32.77 -29.68
C TRP A 949 -8.18 31.57 -28.84
N GLU A 950 -7.76 31.83 -27.62
CA GLU A 950 -7.60 30.82 -26.59
C GLU A 950 -8.12 31.33 -25.25
N VAL A 951 -8.65 30.42 -24.45
CA VAL A 951 -9.00 30.66 -23.05
C VAL A 951 -7.90 30.06 -22.19
N THR A 952 -7.28 30.90 -21.37
CA THR A 952 -6.19 30.51 -20.46
C THR A 952 -6.52 30.87 -19.02
N ASP A 953 -5.84 30.23 -18.07
CA ASP A 953 -5.84 30.67 -16.67
C ASP A 953 -5.15 32.05 -16.51
N LEU A 954 -5.23 32.61 -15.31
CA LEU A 954 -4.65 33.93 -15.01
C LEU A 954 -3.12 34.00 -15.22
N LEU A 955 -2.44 32.84 -15.18
CA LEU A 955 -0.99 32.74 -15.37
C LEU A 955 -0.61 32.56 -16.86
N GLY A 956 -1.53 32.12 -17.70
CA GLY A 956 -1.28 31.80 -19.11
C GLY A 956 -0.59 30.44 -19.31
N ASP A 957 -0.52 29.60 -18.28
CA ASP A 957 0.22 28.34 -18.31
C ASP A 957 -0.66 27.17 -18.82
N LEU A 958 -1.98 27.30 -18.72
CA LEU A 958 -2.94 26.27 -19.13
C LEU A 958 -3.95 26.83 -20.13
N VAL A 959 -4.00 26.21 -21.32
CA VAL A 959 -5.03 26.46 -22.35
C VAL A 959 -6.20 25.51 -22.14
N PHE A 960 -7.40 26.05 -21.90
CA PHE A 960 -8.63 25.30 -21.69
C PHE A 960 -9.33 24.98 -23.00
N GLU A 961 -9.47 26.00 -23.85
CA GLU A 961 -10.10 25.90 -25.15
C GLU A 961 -9.43 26.88 -26.10
N SER A 962 -9.43 26.58 -27.39
CA SER A 962 -8.90 27.45 -28.43
C SER A 962 -9.63 27.21 -29.73
N GLY A 963 -9.76 28.24 -30.55
CA GLY A 963 -10.47 28.12 -31.82
C GLY A 963 -10.23 29.31 -32.73
N SER A 964 -11.07 29.39 -33.77
CA SER A 964 -11.09 30.51 -34.70
C SER A 964 -12.29 31.40 -34.42
N MET A 965 -12.11 32.71 -34.52
CA MET A 965 -13.22 33.68 -34.44
C MET A 965 -13.92 33.83 -35.80
N THR A 966 -15.20 34.18 -35.80
CA THR A 966 -16.01 34.34 -37.01
C THR A 966 -16.03 35.80 -37.45
N SER A 967 -15.69 36.08 -38.72
CA SER A 967 -15.81 37.43 -39.30
C SER A 967 -17.27 37.83 -39.46
N VAL A 968 -17.64 39.01 -38.96
CA VAL A 968 -18.99 39.59 -39.12
C VAL A 968 -19.00 40.84 -40.01
N GLY A 969 -17.86 41.14 -40.66
CA GLY A 969 -17.70 42.24 -41.61
C GLY A 969 -17.05 43.49 -41.00
N SER A 970 -16.55 44.38 -41.87
CA SER A 970 -15.88 45.65 -41.49
C SER A 970 -14.71 45.51 -40.49
N GLY A 971 -14.06 44.34 -40.47
CA GLY A 971 -12.94 44.02 -39.59
C GLY A 971 -13.31 43.37 -38.26
N TYR A 972 -14.60 43.18 -37.94
CA TYR A 972 -15.00 42.59 -36.66
C TYR A 972 -15.00 41.06 -36.69
N TYR A 973 -14.49 40.48 -35.61
CA TYR A 973 -14.44 39.04 -35.35
C TYR A 973 -15.10 38.75 -34.02
N ASN A 974 -16.08 37.84 -34.02
CA ASN A 974 -16.85 37.49 -32.84
C ASN A 974 -16.70 36.01 -32.49
N TYR A 975 -16.80 35.69 -31.21
CA TYR A 975 -16.91 34.32 -30.72
C TYR A 975 -17.71 34.27 -29.42
N THR A 976 -18.41 33.15 -29.22
CA THR A 976 -19.18 32.87 -28.01
C THR A 976 -18.66 31.55 -27.41
N ILE A 977 -18.20 31.57 -26.16
CA ILE A 977 -17.76 30.35 -25.45
C ILE A 977 -18.86 29.87 -24.51
N ASP A 978 -18.98 28.55 -24.30
CA ASP A 978 -19.73 27.98 -23.19
C ASP A 978 -18.78 27.71 -22.01
N SER A 979 -19.10 28.22 -20.84
CA SER A 979 -18.25 28.05 -19.65
C SER A 979 -18.32 26.65 -19.01
N GLY A 980 -19.12 25.72 -19.54
CA GLY A 980 -19.28 24.35 -19.03
C GLY A 980 -17.97 23.55 -18.90
N GLU A 981 -17.00 23.78 -19.80
CA GLU A 981 -15.67 23.13 -19.75
C GLU A 981 -14.66 23.86 -18.85
N LEU A 982 -15.03 25.04 -18.33
CA LEU A 982 -14.21 25.84 -17.40
C LEU A 982 -14.54 25.50 -15.95
N ILE A 983 -13.75 26.04 -15.01
CA ILE A 983 -13.96 25.90 -13.57
C ILE A 983 -14.70 27.12 -13.03
N GLY A 984 -15.85 26.90 -12.40
CA GLY A 984 -16.58 27.95 -11.68
C GLY A 984 -15.84 28.40 -10.41
N GLY A 985 -15.79 29.71 -10.18
CA GLY A 985 -15.03 30.37 -9.11
C GLY A 985 -13.63 30.84 -9.50
N ASP A 986 -13.31 30.89 -10.79
CA ASP A 986 -11.98 31.24 -11.29
C ASP A 986 -12.03 32.34 -12.37
N GLN A 987 -10.87 32.92 -12.68
CA GLN A 987 -10.69 33.98 -13.66
C GLN A 987 -9.85 33.50 -14.84
N TYR A 988 -10.22 33.97 -16.03
CA TYR A 988 -9.65 33.51 -17.29
C TYR A 988 -9.34 34.67 -18.23
N TYR A 989 -8.32 34.50 -19.05
CA TYR A 989 -8.07 35.36 -20.20
C TYR A 989 -8.60 34.70 -21.47
N PHE A 990 -9.51 35.39 -22.14
CA PHE A 990 -9.79 35.15 -23.55
C PHE A 990 -8.78 35.99 -24.36
N THR A 991 -7.77 35.32 -24.90
CA THR A 991 -6.69 35.97 -25.64
C THR A 991 -6.92 35.78 -27.14
N VAL A 992 -6.97 36.88 -27.88
CA VAL A 992 -7.11 36.85 -29.34
C VAL A 992 -5.78 37.12 -30.02
N TYR A 993 -5.46 36.26 -30.98
CA TYR A 993 -4.32 36.36 -31.88
C TYR A 993 -4.81 36.57 -33.30
N GLY A 994 -4.19 37.52 -33.99
CA GLY A 994 -4.53 37.86 -35.37
C GLY A 994 -3.30 37.66 -36.23
N ARG A 995 -3.48 37.13 -37.43
CA ARG A 995 -2.43 37.13 -38.44
C ARG A 995 -3.04 37.40 -39.81
N ILE A 996 -2.35 38.21 -40.58
CA ILE A 996 -2.54 38.30 -42.02
C ILE A 996 -1.15 38.24 -42.65
N THR A 997 -0.98 37.32 -43.61
CA THR A 997 0.34 37.05 -44.15
C THR A 997 0.87 38.26 -44.92
N GLY A 998 2.13 38.62 -44.65
CA GLY A 998 2.75 39.82 -45.20
C GLY A 998 2.50 41.11 -44.41
N TYR A 999 2.05 41.00 -43.16
CA TYR A 999 2.03 42.09 -42.19
C TYR A 999 2.56 41.58 -40.85
N GLN A 1000 3.00 42.52 -40.01
CA GLN A 1000 3.36 42.27 -38.61
C GLN A 1000 2.12 41.86 -37.83
N ASP A 1001 2.23 40.77 -37.07
CA ASP A 1001 1.17 40.32 -36.17
C ASP A 1001 0.90 41.40 -35.10
N PRO A 1002 -0.36 41.61 -34.69
CA PRO A 1002 -0.70 42.57 -33.66
C PRO A 1002 -0.27 42.01 -32.30
N GLY A 1003 -0.10 42.89 -31.31
CA GLY A 1003 -0.08 42.43 -29.92
C GLY A 1003 -1.38 41.69 -29.58
N PRO A 1004 -1.34 40.59 -28.80
CA PRO A 1004 -2.54 39.82 -28.49
C PRO A 1004 -3.55 40.64 -27.68
N ALA A 1005 -4.83 40.58 -28.05
CA ALA A 1005 -5.89 41.22 -27.29
C ALA A 1005 -6.30 40.31 -26.12
N LYS A 1006 -5.92 40.68 -24.90
CA LYS A 1006 -6.23 39.92 -23.67
C LYS A 1006 -7.49 40.45 -22.99
N LEU A 1007 -8.55 39.65 -22.96
CA LEU A 1007 -9.85 40.01 -22.41
C LEU A 1007 -10.11 39.18 -21.14
N LEU A 1008 -10.05 39.81 -19.97
CA LEU A 1008 -10.24 39.14 -18.67
C LEU A 1008 -11.74 38.95 -18.38
N PHE A 1009 -12.15 37.73 -18.03
CA PHE A 1009 -13.51 37.42 -17.58
C PHE A 1009 -13.49 36.44 -16.41
N THR A 1010 -14.57 36.43 -15.62
CA THR A 1010 -14.74 35.59 -14.43
C THR A 1010 -15.88 34.61 -14.65
N VAL A 1011 -15.64 33.32 -14.40
CA VAL A 1011 -16.72 32.32 -14.39
C VAL A 1011 -17.13 32.13 -12.95
N SER A 1012 -18.26 32.71 -12.56
CA SER A 1012 -18.79 32.60 -11.20
C SER A 1012 -19.31 31.18 -10.94
N PRO A 1013 -19.13 30.61 -9.73
CA PRO A 1013 -19.62 29.27 -9.43
C PRO A 1013 -21.14 29.26 -9.40
N LYS A 1014 -21.75 28.12 -9.77
CA LYS A 1014 -23.20 28.00 -9.75
C LYS A 1014 -23.74 28.07 -8.32
N THR A 1015 -24.77 28.87 -8.10
CA THR A 1015 -25.35 29.08 -6.77
C THR A 1015 -25.94 27.77 -6.21
N THR A 1016 -25.74 27.54 -4.91
CA THR A 1016 -26.20 26.35 -4.18
C THR A 1016 -26.90 26.68 -2.88
N THR A 1017 -27.65 25.72 -2.36
CA THR A 1017 -28.25 25.73 -1.03
C THR A 1017 -27.89 24.45 -0.28
N ILE A 1018 -27.87 24.53 1.05
CA ILE A 1018 -27.64 23.38 1.93
C ILE A 1018 -28.69 23.39 3.04
N GLY A 1019 -29.13 22.21 3.45
CA GLY A 1019 -29.99 22.03 4.62
C GLY A 1019 -29.76 20.69 5.30
N VAL A 1020 -30.15 20.61 6.57
CA VAL A 1020 -30.10 19.40 7.39
C VAL A 1020 -31.53 18.93 7.66
N TYR A 1021 -31.74 17.65 7.47
CA TYR A 1021 -33.06 17.03 7.46
C TYR A 1021 -33.06 15.78 8.33
N ASN A 1022 -34.23 15.40 8.82
CA ASN A 1022 -34.43 14.11 9.46
C ASN A 1022 -34.35 13.01 8.38
N THR A 1023 -33.56 11.97 8.60
CA THR A 1023 -33.33 10.90 7.61
C THR A 1023 -34.61 10.14 7.23
N SER A 1024 -35.58 10.03 8.13
CA SER A 1024 -36.77 9.18 7.92
C SER A 1024 -37.86 9.82 7.06
N ASP A 1025 -38.04 11.13 7.16
CA ASP A 1025 -39.15 11.85 6.50
C ASP A 1025 -38.69 13.08 5.70
N LEU A 1026 -37.37 13.35 5.67
CA LEU A 1026 -36.74 14.50 5.03
C LEU A 1026 -37.38 15.85 5.43
N THR A 1027 -37.90 15.93 6.66
CA THR A 1027 -38.35 17.20 7.23
C THR A 1027 -37.12 18.04 7.62
N SER A 1028 -37.16 19.34 7.29
CA SER A 1028 -36.04 20.25 7.60
C SER A 1028 -35.95 20.44 9.10
N LEU A 1029 -34.76 20.20 9.66
CA LEU A 1029 -34.49 20.33 11.10
C LEU A 1029 -34.13 21.78 11.50
N GLY A 1030 -33.97 22.68 10.52
CA GLY A 1030 -33.63 24.08 10.78
C GLY A 1030 -32.24 24.22 11.41
N GLY A 1031 -32.10 25.18 12.34
CA GLY A 1031 -30.81 25.51 12.97
C GLY A 1031 -30.58 24.87 14.35
N ASN A 1032 -31.59 24.21 14.94
CA ASN A 1032 -31.48 23.54 16.23
C ASN A 1032 -32.42 22.33 16.27
N VAL A 1033 -31.90 21.20 16.72
CA VAL A 1033 -32.69 20.01 17.03
C VAL A 1033 -32.49 19.60 18.48
N THR A 1034 -33.58 19.31 19.18
CA THR A 1034 -33.56 18.81 20.55
C THR A 1034 -33.68 17.29 20.54
N GLN A 1035 -32.82 16.62 21.30
CA GLN A 1035 -32.87 15.17 21.48
C GLN A 1035 -32.56 14.79 22.93
N PHE A 1036 -33.15 13.69 23.42
CA PHE A 1036 -32.86 13.19 24.76
C PHE A 1036 -31.45 12.58 24.86
N TYR A 1037 -30.86 12.64 26.05
CA TYR A 1037 -29.60 11.94 26.34
C TYR A 1037 -29.75 10.42 26.13
N GLY A 1038 -28.75 9.79 25.49
CA GLY A 1038 -28.74 8.35 25.20
C GLY A 1038 -29.53 7.91 23.97
N GLU A 1039 -30.03 8.84 23.15
CA GLU A 1039 -30.73 8.58 21.90
C GLU A 1039 -29.85 8.78 20.67
N GLN A 1040 -30.23 8.16 19.55
CA GLN A 1040 -29.59 8.42 18.26
C GLN A 1040 -30.33 9.52 17.50
N LEU A 1041 -29.57 10.36 16.81
CA LEU A 1041 -30.07 11.41 15.92
C LEU A 1041 -29.61 11.11 14.49
N ASN A 1042 -30.55 10.66 13.65
CA ASN A 1042 -30.31 10.35 12.25
C ASN A 1042 -30.53 11.60 11.39
N LEU A 1043 -29.48 12.03 10.70
CA LEU A 1043 -29.45 13.25 9.92
C LEU A 1043 -29.12 12.99 8.46
N THR A 1044 -29.74 13.74 7.58
CA THR A 1044 -29.42 13.79 6.16
C THR A 1044 -29.10 15.22 5.75
N VAL A 1045 -27.95 15.42 5.12
CA VAL A 1045 -27.58 16.70 4.50
C VAL A 1045 -28.01 16.68 3.04
N LEU A 1046 -28.76 17.69 2.60
CA LEU A 1046 -29.11 17.87 1.19
C LEU A 1046 -28.44 19.13 0.66
N TYR A 1047 -27.49 18.95 -0.25
CA TYR A 1047 -26.73 20.00 -0.91
C TYR A 1047 -27.22 20.11 -2.36
N ARG A 1048 -27.71 21.29 -2.77
CA ARG A 1048 -28.54 21.46 -3.96
C ARG A 1048 -28.12 22.63 -4.83
N SER A 1049 -28.41 22.55 -6.12
CA SER A 1049 -28.40 23.68 -7.07
C SER A 1049 -29.67 23.64 -7.91
N ASP A 1050 -30.36 24.76 -8.08
CA ASP A 1050 -31.66 24.84 -8.78
C ASP A 1050 -32.69 23.78 -8.35
N SER A 1051 -32.72 23.45 -7.06
CA SER A 1051 -33.58 22.40 -6.46
C SER A 1051 -33.21 20.95 -6.83
N ILE A 1052 -32.11 20.72 -7.54
CA ILE A 1052 -31.57 19.39 -7.86
C ILE A 1052 -30.51 19.01 -6.82
N PHE A 1053 -30.52 17.76 -6.35
CA PHE A 1053 -29.53 17.26 -5.40
C PHE A 1053 -28.18 17.08 -6.09
N LEU A 1054 -27.11 17.52 -5.44
CA LEU A 1054 -25.77 17.41 -5.98
C LEU A 1054 -25.16 16.08 -5.56
N GLU A 1055 -25.16 15.13 -6.50
CA GLU A 1055 -24.49 13.83 -6.38
C GLU A 1055 -22.95 13.97 -6.37
N GLU A 1056 -22.22 13.01 -5.83
CA GLU A 1056 -20.74 12.98 -5.78
C GLU A 1056 -20.08 14.24 -5.18
N ALA A 1057 -20.79 14.96 -4.31
CA ALA A 1057 -20.23 16.08 -3.56
C ALA A 1057 -19.44 15.58 -2.35
N ILE A 1058 -18.43 16.34 -1.93
CA ILE A 1058 -17.71 16.06 -0.70
C ILE A 1058 -18.46 16.75 0.42
N VAL A 1059 -19.13 15.95 1.26
CA VAL A 1059 -19.83 16.44 2.46
C VAL A 1059 -19.17 15.83 3.69
N SER A 1060 -18.92 16.66 4.68
CA SER A 1060 -18.36 16.25 5.97
C SER A 1060 -19.04 16.99 7.10
N TYR A 1061 -19.01 16.39 8.29
CA TYR A 1061 -19.42 17.07 9.51
C TYR A 1061 -18.32 17.02 10.55
N GLN A 1062 -18.27 18.03 11.40
CA GLN A 1062 -17.48 18.07 12.61
C GLN A 1062 -18.43 18.36 13.77
N TRP A 1063 -18.35 17.54 14.80
CA TRP A 1063 -19.04 17.72 16.06
C TRP A 1063 -18.01 18.18 17.10
N GLN A 1064 -18.44 18.83 18.19
CA GLN A 1064 -17.58 19.42 19.23
C GLN A 1064 -16.57 18.44 19.91
N PHE A 1065 -16.70 17.14 19.67
CA PHE A 1065 -15.85 16.05 20.20
C PHE A 1065 -15.02 15.34 19.12
N THR A 1066 -15.07 15.81 17.87
CA THR A 1066 -14.26 15.26 16.77
C THR A 1066 -13.20 16.29 16.40
N ASP A 1067 -11.92 15.95 16.60
CA ASP A 1067 -10.80 16.82 16.24
C ASP A 1067 -10.71 17.02 14.71
N ASP A 1068 -11.07 15.98 13.96
CA ASP A 1068 -11.07 15.98 12.49
C ASP A 1068 -12.49 15.88 11.89
N PRO A 1069 -12.78 16.56 10.76
CA PRO A 1069 -14.05 16.42 10.05
C PRO A 1069 -14.26 15.00 9.51
N ILE A 1070 -15.42 14.42 9.80
CA ILE A 1070 -15.83 13.09 9.33
C ILE A 1070 -16.53 13.23 7.99
N THR A 1071 -16.06 12.50 6.97
CA THR A 1071 -16.69 12.49 5.64
C THR A 1071 -17.96 11.63 5.66
N ILE A 1072 -19.04 12.15 5.07
CA ILE A 1072 -20.33 11.48 4.99
C ILE A 1072 -20.43 10.79 3.63
N ALA A 1073 -20.71 9.49 3.65
CA ALA A 1073 -20.95 8.74 2.42
C ALA A 1073 -22.30 9.15 1.79
N GLU A 1074 -22.31 9.22 0.47
CA GLU A 1074 -23.52 9.43 -0.31
C GLU A 1074 -24.34 8.13 -0.35
N SER A 1075 -25.57 8.16 0.15
CA SER A 1075 -26.49 7.02 0.13
C SER A 1075 -27.89 7.44 0.58
N PRO A 1076 -28.91 7.54 -0.29
CA PRO A 1076 -28.89 7.36 -1.76
C PRO A 1076 -28.30 8.57 -2.52
N ALA A 1077 -28.28 8.51 -3.87
CA ALA A 1077 -27.71 9.56 -4.71
C ALA A 1077 -28.24 10.97 -4.36
N GLY A 1078 -27.33 11.90 -4.07
CA GLY A 1078 -27.61 13.28 -3.66
C GLY A 1078 -27.95 13.47 -2.18
N GLU A 1079 -27.96 12.40 -1.39
CA GLU A 1079 -28.26 12.40 0.04
C GLU A 1079 -27.05 11.93 0.87
N TYR A 1080 -26.69 12.71 1.89
CA TYR A 1080 -25.52 12.45 2.73
C TYR A 1080 -25.97 12.23 4.15
N SER A 1081 -26.16 10.96 4.53
CA SER A 1081 -26.75 10.57 5.81
C SER A 1081 -25.71 10.13 6.84
N PHE A 1082 -25.89 10.55 8.09
CA PHE A 1082 -25.02 10.20 9.21
C PHE A 1082 -25.80 10.18 10.53
N VAL A 1083 -25.21 9.55 11.55
CA VAL A 1083 -25.82 9.38 12.87
C VAL A 1083 -24.97 10.05 13.93
N ILE A 1084 -25.62 10.78 14.82
CA ILE A 1084 -25.01 11.30 16.05
C ILE A 1084 -25.57 10.50 17.21
N ASN A 1085 -24.69 9.90 18.01
CA ASN A 1085 -25.06 9.27 19.26
C ASN A 1085 -24.97 10.31 20.40
N THR A 1086 -26.09 10.63 21.06
CA THR A 1086 -26.09 11.63 22.15
C THR A 1086 -25.50 11.10 23.45
N SER A 1087 -25.23 9.80 23.59
CA SER A 1087 -24.64 9.22 24.81
C SER A 1087 -23.18 9.60 25.05
N ILE A 1088 -22.49 10.16 24.05
CA ILE A 1088 -21.07 10.54 24.13
C ILE A 1088 -20.86 11.94 24.70
N ALA A 1089 -21.93 12.63 25.10
CA ALA A 1089 -21.95 14.04 25.45
C ALA A 1089 -22.92 14.30 26.61
N ASP A 1090 -22.57 15.21 27.51
CA ASP A 1090 -23.47 15.63 28.59
C ASP A 1090 -24.67 16.43 28.07
N VAL A 1091 -25.68 16.66 28.90
CA VAL A 1091 -26.81 17.55 28.59
C VAL A 1091 -26.30 18.96 28.35
N GLY A 1092 -26.70 19.54 27.21
CA GLY A 1092 -26.17 20.81 26.74
C GLY A 1092 -26.42 21.03 25.25
N THR A 1093 -26.03 22.20 24.76
CA THR A 1093 -26.13 22.54 23.33
C THR A 1093 -24.76 22.42 22.67
N TYR A 1094 -24.69 21.54 21.67
CA TYR A 1094 -23.47 21.24 20.92
C TYR A 1094 -23.58 21.75 19.49
N GLN A 1095 -22.48 22.32 19.00
CA GLN A 1095 -22.43 22.80 17.63
C GLN A 1095 -21.96 21.71 16.69
N VAL A 1096 -22.70 21.52 15.60
CA VAL A 1096 -22.28 20.68 14.48
C VAL A 1096 -21.99 21.57 13.28
N ARG A 1097 -20.84 21.35 12.66
CA ARG A 1097 -20.38 22.11 11.50
C ARG A 1097 -20.35 21.19 10.30
N ILE A 1098 -21.08 21.55 9.26
CA ILE A 1098 -21.10 20.82 8.00
C ILE A 1098 -20.28 21.60 6.97
N ASN A 1099 -19.43 20.88 6.25
CA ASN A 1099 -18.74 21.38 5.07
C ASN A 1099 -19.24 20.61 3.85
N ALA A 1100 -19.64 21.32 2.80
CA ALA A 1100 -20.08 20.73 1.55
C ALA A 1100 -19.44 21.45 0.37
N ALA A 1101 -18.85 20.69 -0.55
CA ALA A 1101 -18.23 21.24 -1.75
C ALA A 1101 -18.42 20.30 -2.95
N LYS A 1102 -18.75 20.89 -4.10
CA LYS A 1102 -18.69 20.26 -5.42
C LYS A 1102 -18.01 21.20 -6.41
N VAL A 1103 -17.18 20.64 -7.29
CA VAL A 1103 -16.46 21.43 -8.30
C VAL A 1103 -17.47 22.21 -9.16
N ASN A 1104 -17.20 23.49 -9.42
CA ASN A 1104 -18.03 24.46 -10.16
C ASN A 1104 -19.27 24.99 -9.45
N TYR A 1105 -19.57 24.50 -8.24
CA TYR A 1105 -20.66 24.97 -7.41
C TYR A 1105 -20.13 25.79 -6.24
N SER A 1106 -20.93 26.74 -5.76
CA SER A 1106 -20.64 27.47 -4.52
C SER A 1106 -20.59 26.49 -3.34
N TYR A 1107 -19.66 26.66 -2.41
CA TYR A 1107 -19.44 25.73 -1.29
C TYR A 1107 -19.95 26.31 0.02
N PHE A 1108 -20.19 25.42 0.99
CA PHE A 1108 -20.49 25.80 2.36
C PHE A 1108 -19.36 25.33 3.27
N GLN A 1109 -18.78 26.25 4.03
CA GLN A 1109 -17.78 25.95 5.06
C GLN A 1109 -18.36 26.37 6.41
N ASN A 1110 -18.38 25.45 7.37
CA ASN A 1110 -18.97 25.64 8.68
C ASN A 1110 -20.46 26.03 8.64
N TYR A 1111 -21.27 25.36 7.81
CA TYR A 1111 -22.73 25.44 7.97
C TYR A 1111 -23.09 24.89 9.35
N ARG A 1112 -23.69 25.70 10.21
CA ARG A 1112 -23.92 25.38 11.62
C ARG A 1112 -25.36 24.96 11.84
N PHE A 1113 -25.53 23.88 12.56
CA PHE A 1113 -26.76 23.61 13.30
C PHE A 1113 -26.41 23.11 14.69
N ASP A 1114 -27.28 23.38 15.63
CA ASP A 1114 -27.08 23.03 17.03
C ASP A 1114 -27.87 21.75 17.38
N VAL A 1115 -27.27 20.89 18.19
CA VAL A 1115 -27.96 19.76 18.81
C VAL A 1115 -28.07 20.03 20.30
N THR A 1116 -29.29 20.21 20.77
CA THR A 1116 -29.59 20.40 22.19
C THR A 1116 -29.91 19.03 22.80
N ILE A 1117 -28.97 18.50 23.56
CA ILE A 1117 -29.19 17.30 24.37
C ILE A 1117 -29.90 17.74 25.65
N ILE A 1118 -31.08 17.17 25.92
CA ILE A 1118 -31.85 17.44 27.14
C ILE A 1118 -31.85 16.23 28.07
N ASN A 1119 -32.10 16.50 29.35
CA ASN A 1119 -32.23 15.48 30.37
C ASN A 1119 -33.22 14.40 29.94
N ARG A 1120 -32.85 13.15 30.19
CA ARG A 1120 -33.75 12.03 30.00
C ARG A 1120 -34.83 12.04 31.09
N PRO A 1121 -36.12 11.87 30.72
CA PRO A 1121 -37.22 12.00 31.66
C PRO A 1121 -37.19 10.86 32.67
N THR A 1122 -37.52 11.19 33.92
CA THR A 1122 -37.53 10.21 35.03
C THR A 1122 -38.85 10.22 35.77
N ALA A 1123 -39.10 9.21 36.61
CA ALA A 1123 -40.18 9.21 37.59
C ALA A 1123 -39.66 8.79 38.97
N LEU A 1124 -40.33 9.24 40.03
CA LEU A 1124 -40.08 8.81 41.39
C LEU A 1124 -41.31 8.05 41.90
N ASN A 1125 -41.20 6.74 42.13
CA ASN A 1125 -42.32 5.85 42.46
C ASN A 1125 -43.49 5.97 41.44
N GLY A 1126 -43.16 6.12 40.16
CA GLY A 1126 -44.14 6.34 39.08
C GLY A 1126 -44.75 7.74 39.01
N ASP A 1127 -44.30 8.71 39.83
CA ASP A 1127 -44.72 10.12 39.76
C ASP A 1127 -43.68 10.97 38.99
N GLU A 1128 -44.12 11.66 37.97
CA GLU A 1128 -43.30 12.55 37.11
C GLU A 1128 -43.23 13.99 37.64
N SER A 1129 -43.72 14.25 38.85
CA SER A 1129 -43.83 15.60 39.42
C SER A 1129 -43.40 15.64 40.88
N LEU A 1130 -44.18 16.25 41.77
CA LEU A 1130 -43.91 16.30 43.21
C LEU A 1130 -44.58 15.10 43.88
N HIS A 1131 -43.78 14.15 44.37
CA HIS A 1131 -44.30 12.97 45.05
C HIS A 1131 -44.59 13.27 46.52
N LEU A 1132 -45.86 13.49 46.88
CA LEU A 1132 -46.24 13.85 48.25
C LEU A 1132 -46.70 12.63 49.06
N ILE A 1133 -45.95 12.29 50.10
CA ILE A 1133 -46.31 11.24 51.06
C ILE A 1133 -46.59 11.89 52.42
N SER A 1134 -47.74 11.56 53.04
CA SER A 1134 -48.05 11.95 54.41
C SER A 1134 -48.30 10.71 55.26
N LYS A 1135 -47.65 10.63 56.42
CA LYS A 1135 -47.73 9.47 57.31
C LYS A 1135 -47.71 9.92 58.77
N THR A 1136 -48.65 9.41 59.56
CA THR A 1136 -48.61 9.49 61.02
C THR A 1136 -47.96 8.21 61.56
N ILE A 1137 -46.94 8.36 62.39
CA ILE A 1137 -46.15 7.26 62.97
C ILE A 1137 -46.16 7.43 64.49
N TRP A 1138 -46.39 6.35 65.25
CA TRP A 1138 -46.33 6.43 66.72
C TRP A 1138 -44.87 6.48 67.20
N VAL A 1139 -44.63 7.15 68.33
CA VAL A 1139 -43.28 7.23 68.92
C VAL A 1139 -42.72 5.82 69.17
N ARG A 1140 -41.56 5.50 68.57
CA ARG A 1140 -40.88 4.18 68.53
C ARG A 1140 -41.40 3.15 67.51
N GLU A 1141 -42.33 3.51 66.65
CA GLU A 1141 -42.70 2.72 65.47
C GLU A 1141 -41.72 3.03 64.32
N ALA A 1142 -41.23 1.99 63.64
CA ALA A 1142 -40.34 2.13 62.49
C ALA A 1142 -41.15 2.08 61.18
N TYR A 1143 -40.82 2.94 60.22
CA TYR A 1143 -41.45 2.97 58.90
C TYR A 1143 -40.41 3.38 57.86
N ASN A 1144 -40.22 2.55 56.83
CA ASN A 1144 -39.27 2.81 55.75
C ASN A 1144 -40.01 3.48 54.59
N PHE A 1145 -39.58 4.68 54.22
CA PHE A 1145 -39.98 5.27 52.95
C PHE A 1145 -39.01 4.77 51.88
N ILE A 1146 -39.56 4.20 50.80
CA ILE A 1146 -38.82 3.60 49.69
C ILE A 1146 -39.12 4.42 48.44
N PHE A 1147 -38.08 4.76 47.69
CA PHE A 1147 -38.16 5.54 46.47
C PHE A 1147 -37.50 4.79 45.31
N GLU A 1148 -38.25 4.60 44.23
CA GLU A 1148 -37.79 4.01 42.97
C GLU A 1148 -37.61 5.16 41.98
N TYR A 1149 -36.38 5.44 41.59
CA TYR A 1149 -36.07 6.47 40.61
C TYR A 1149 -35.84 5.80 39.26
N GLU A 1150 -36.73 6.05 38.31
CA GLU A 1150 -36.81 5.30 37.06
C GLU A 1150 -36.59 6.22 35.85
N ASP A 1151 -35.85 5.74 34.86
CA ASP A 1151 -35.86 6.26 33.49
C ASP A 1151 -37.13 5.79 32.79
N ILE A 1152 -37.97 6.73 32.41
CA ILE A 1152 -39.29 6.48 31.82
C ILE A 1152 -39.31 6.70 30.30
N PHE A 1153 -38.15 6.91 29.68
CA PHE A 1153 -38.08 7.23 28.25
C PHE A 1153 -38.51 6.06 27.34
N ALA A 1154 -38.23 4.81 27.73
CA ALA A 1154 -38.63 3.61 26.99
C ALA A 1154 -39.18 2.53 27.93
N VAL A 1155 -40.13 1.71 27.44
CA VAL A 1155 -40.75 0.61 28.22
C VAL A 1155 -40.03 -0.72 27.90
N PRO A 1156 -39.64 -1.53 28.91
CA PRO A 1156 -39.89 -1.34 30.35
C PRO A 1156 -39.01 -0.24 30.96
N TYR A 1157 -39.58 0.50 31.92
CA TYR A 1157 -38.85 1.54 32.65
C TYR A 1157 -37.66 0.94 33.40
N VAL A 1158 -36.56 1.69 33.44
CA VAL A 1158 -35.29 1.20 33.97
C VAL A 1158 -35.01 1.92 35.28
N LYS A 1159 -34.86 1.18 36.38
CA LYS A 1159 -34.44 1.74 37.66
C LYS A 1159 -33.01 2.26 37.55
N LEU A 1160 -32.80 3.51 37.96
CA LEU A 1160 -31.49 4.15 37.95
C LEU A 1160 -30.79 3.90 39.29
N THR A 1161 -29.63 3.26 39.22
CA THR A 1161 -28.68 3.08 40.35
C THR A 1161 -27.58 4.13 40.32
N ASP A 1162 -26.72 4.15 41.34
CA ASP A 1162 -25.48 4.95 41.36
C ASP A 1162 -25.76 6.45 41.10
N LEU A 1163 -26.68 7.00 41.88
CA LEU A 1163 -27.12 8.39 41.71
C LEU A 1163 -26.04 9.37 42.17
N ASP A 1164 -25.85 10.45 41.43
CA ASP A 1164 -24.95 11.54 41.81
C ASP A 1164 -25.41 12.26 43.08
N GLN A 1165 -26.73 12.34 43.28
CA GLN A 1165 -27.33 12.82 44.52
C GLN A 1165 -28.52 11.96 44.91
N ALA A 1166 -28.53 11.50 46.16
CA ALA A 1166 -29.64 10.80 46.77
C ALA A 1166 -29.67 11.15 48.25
N TYR A 1167 -30.42 12.18 48.64
CA TYR A 1167 -30.45 12.65 50.03
C TYR A 1167 -31.85 13.11 50.44
N TYR A 1168 -32.03 13.36 51.73
CA TYR A 1168 -33.16 14.09 52.25
C TYR A 1168 -32.74 15.18 53.25
N GLN A 1169 -33.57 16.21 53.37
CA GLN A 1169 -33.53 17.22 54.43
C GLN A 1169 -34.85 17.23 55.18
N TRP A 1170 -34.84 17.68 56.43
CA TRP A 1170 -36.05 17.79 57.21
C TRP A 1170 -36.10 19.04 58.08
N TYR A 1171 -37.31 19.43 58.47
CA TYR A 1171 -37.56 20.46 59.48
C TYR A 1171 -38.89 20.21 60.20
N GLU A 1172 -38.99 20.73 61.43
CA GLU A 1172 -40.22 20.68 62.23
C GLU A 1172 -41.18 21.79 61.78
N ILE A 1173 -42.48 21.49 61.81
CA ILE A 1173 -43.56 22.39 61.43
C ILE A 1173 -44.53 22.55 62.60
N SER A 1174 -44.96 23.79 62.84
CA SER A 1174 -46.08 24.09 63.73
C SER A 1174 -47.00 25.13 63.10
N ASN A 1175 -48.30 24.86 63.03
CA ASN A 1175 -49.31 25.72 62.38
C ASN A 1175 -48.94 26.15 60.94
N GLY A 1176 -48.30 25.26 60.18
CA GLY A 1176 -47.90 25.52 58.79
C GLY A 1176 -46.67 26.42 58.62
N SER A 1177 -45.98 26.77 59.71
CA SER A 1177 -44.71 27.51 59.67
C SER A 1177 -43.55 26.62 60.15
N ILE A 1178 -42.37 26.81 59.55
CA ILE A 1178 -41.14 26.14 59.95
C ILE A 1178 -40.75 26.59 61.36
N VAL A 1179 -40.44 25.66 62.24
CA VAL A 1179 -39.93 25.92 63.59
C VAL A 1179 -38.56 25.24 63.72
N GLY A 1180 -37.55 26.01 64.13
CA GLY A 1180 -36.17 25.51 64.26
C GLY A 1180 -35.32 25.68 62.99
N THR A 1181 -34.22 24.92 62.92
CA THR A 1181 -33.27 24.93 61.80
C THR A 1181 -33.44 23.71 60.91
N ILE A 1182 -33.37 23.91 59.59
CA ILE A 1182 -33.35 22.83 58.59
C ILE A 1182 -32.13 21.94 58.85
N SER A 1183 -32.31 20.63 58.69
CA SER A 1183 -31.22 19.67 58.83
C SER A 1183 -30.12 19.86 57.78
N ASN A 1184 -28.93 19.33 58.07
CA ASN A 1184 -27.96 19.04 57.03
C ASN A 1184 -28.54 18.04 56.02
N LEU A 1185 -27.91 17.92 54.86
CA LEU A 1185 -28.18 16.85 53.90
C LEU A 1185 -27.87 15.50 54.56
N ILE A 1186 -28.78 14.54 54.43
CA ILE A 1186 -28.62 13.17 54.95
C ILE A 1186 -28.84 12.23 53.78
N ASP A 1187 -27.85 11.40 53.47
CA ASP A 1187 -27.90 10.49 52.32
C ASP A 1187 -29.01 9.44 52.51
N LEU A 1188 -29.66 9.07 51.41
CA LEU A 1188 -30.54 7.91 51.34
C LEU A 1188 -29.69 6.64 51.30
N VAL A 1189 -30.22 5.55 51.84
CA VAL A 1189 -29.57 4.24 51.77
C VAL A 1189 -30.08 3.52 50.52
N GLU A 1190 -29.20 3.24 49.57
CA GLU A 1190 -29.54 2.42 48.40
C GLU A 1190 -29.64 0.94 48.80
N GLY A 1191 -30.79 0.32 48.52
CA GLY A 1191 -31.06 -1.09 48.77
C GLY A 1191 -30.74 -1.97 47.55
N SER A 1192 -30.64 -3.28 47.77
CA SER A 1192 -30.23 -4.29 46.77
C SER A 1192 -31.11 -4.38 45.51
N ASN A 1193 -32.29 -3.74 45.49
CA ASN A 1193 -33.23 -3.75 44.37
C ASN A 1193 -33.28 -2.39 43.63
N SER A 1194 -32.20 -1.60 43.72
CA SER A 1194 -32.11 -0.26 43.11
C SER A 1194 -33.19 0.69 43.64
N THR A 1195 -33.44 0.65 44.95
CA THR A 1195 -34.42 1.50 45.64
C THR A 1195 -33.74 2.31 46.74
N PHE A 1196 -34.18 3.55 46.95
CA PHE A 1196 -33.58 4.48 47.90
C PHE A 1196 -34.43 4.56 49.15
N ILE A 1197 -33.82 4.29 50.31
CA ILE A 1197 -34.50 4.20 51.60
C ILE A 1197 -34.16 5.42 52.44
N LEU A 1198 -35.19 6.09 52.93
CA LEU A 1198 -35.03 7.19 53.89
C LEU A 1198 -35.06 6.65 55.32
N ASP A 1199 -33.95 6.84 56.04
CA ASP A 1199 -33.79 6.44 57.45
C ASP A 1199 -33.89 7.67 58.38
N PHE A 1200 -35.12 8.01 58.78
CA PHE A 1200 -35.39 9.12 59.69
C PHE A 1200 -35.60 8.63 61.12
N ASN A 1201 -34.60 8.84 61.98
CA ASN A 1201 -34.60 8.37 63.36
C ASN A 1201 -35.55 9.16 64.27
N THR A 1202 -36.80 8.69 64.37
CA THR A 1202 -37.86 9.30 65.20
C THR A 1202 -37.60 9.19 66.71
N ALA A 1203 -36.76 8.27 67.18
CA ALA A 1203 -36.48 8.08 68.61
C ALA A 1203 -35.66 9.23 69.23
N SER A 1204 -35.03 10.04 68.39
CA SER A 1204 -34.22 11.21 68.76
C SER A 1204 -34.93 12.56 68.60
N ARG A 1205 -36.24 12.55 68.32
CA ARG A 1205 -37.02 13.74 67.92
C ARG A 1205 -38.17 13.99 68.89
N ASP A 1206 -38.52 15.27 69.06
CA ASP A 1206 -39.68 15.66 69.84
C ASP A 1206 -40.99 15.32 69.09
N VAL A 1207 -42.10 15.18 69.82
CA VAL A 1207 -43.40 14.89 69.20
C VAL A 1207 -43.91 16.13 68.48
N GLY A 1208 -44.08 16.04 67.16
CA GLY A 1208 -44.52 17.14 66.31
C GLY A 1208 -44.69 16.73 64.85
N ASP A 1209 -45.08 17.69 64.00
CA ASP A 1209 -45.15 17.48 62.55
C ASP A 1209 -43.80 17.81 61.92
N TYR A 1210 -43.33 16.96 61.01
CA TYR A 1210 -42.07 17.14 60.29
C TYR A 1210 -42.32 17.10 58.79
N ALA A 1211 -41.68 17.98 58.04
CA ALA A 1211 -41.58 17.85 56.58
C ALA A 1211 -40.20 17.36 56.20
N LEU A 1212 -40.17 16.43 55.25
CA LEU A 1212 -38.97 15.86 54.68
C LEU A 1212 -38.99 16.13 53.17
N PHE A 1213 -37.87 16.60 52.64
CA PHE A 1213 -37.66 16.86 51.21
C PHE A 1213 -36.61 15.87 50.75
N VAL A 1214 -37.02 14.96 49.87
CA VAL A 1214 -36.13 13.99 49.26
C VAL A 1214 -35.59 14.62 47.98
N THR A 1215 -34.38 14.30 47.57
CA THR A 1215 -33.88 14.71 46.26
C THR A 1215 -33.05 13.58 45.69
N VAL A 1216 -33.43 13.14 44.49
CA VAL A 1216 -32.70 12.13 43.72
C VAL A 1216 -32.35 12.69 42.35
N GLN A 1217 -31.09 12.50 41.95
CA GLN A 1217 -30.57 13.03 40.69
C GLN A 1217 -29.46 12.11 40.16
N LYS A 1218 -29.52 11.84 38.86
CA LYS A 1218 -28.41 11.30 38.07
C LYS A 1218 -28.03 12.28 36.96
N ASN A 1219 -26.76 12.40 36.65
CA ASN A 1219 -26.23 13.31 35.65
C ASN A 1219 -26.88 12.97 34.30
N ASN A 1220 -27.34 14.00 33.58
CA ASN A 1220 -28.10 13.89 32.33
C ASN A 1220 -29.54 13.32 32.44
N TYR A 1221 -30.07 13.16 33.65
CA TYR A 1221 -31.46 12.75 33.93
C TYR A 1221 -32.22 13.84 34.72
N ASP A 1222 -33.55 13.85 34.60
CA ASP A 1222 -34.39 14.81 35.32
C ASP A 1222 -34.35 14.60 36.84
N VAL A 1223 -34.03 15.65 37.59
CA VAL A 1223 -34.06 15.64 39.07
C VAL A 1223 -35.48 15.46 39.60
N ARG A 1224 -35.63 14.68 40.67
CA ARG A 1224 -36.91 14.49 41.36
C ARG A 1224 -36.79 14.84 42.84
N THR A 1225 -37.86 15.41 43.40
CA THR A 1225 -37.93 15.90 44.79
C THR A 1225 -39.21 15.44 45.47
#